data_AF-A0A8J4F988-F1
#
_entry.id   AF-A0A8J4F988-F1
#
_cell.length_a   1.000
_cell.length_b   1.000
_cell.length_c   1.000
_cell.angle_alpha   90.00
_cell.angle_beta   90.00
_cell.angle_gamma   90.00
#
_symmetry.space_group_name_H-M   'P 1'
#
loop_
_entity.id
_entity.type
_entity.pdbx_description
1 polymer ?
#
loop_
_entity_poly.entity_id
_entity_poly.type
_entity_poly.pdbx_seq_one_letter_code
_entity_poly.pdbx_strand_id
1 'polypeptide(L)'
;TVSVRNKGSVETLGACYLLCDCRASRPLCSCSRLQVYIWAIMAPANCDSRWIFELLPYTWQRRFQRFLLSLLLLVATSLLALDGASVATPLSPVPQSPPSQTLTSPLLLRPPLLQPEIAASVLSIYIQGKLQYRTTKPIGSWLLSSINGSSSSYMLPNQPVDVQSGQEISPGRTVSLTCFLPNTSTTTCSNITNARIKQVAMPAQITNNKTLSVLVMVVRLKSSSECKSQGGADVTQVQNAFLGPNGYADFFRSCSYGMMVFDRNDLLVVPTEIPCSKEILQDCSPDAIANAAMPADGIQVASYTYSMYILPHNLACLWSGMAEIPGTKTWFLPDTSGIYSKGVVMQEILHNFGLYHGWKDGQEYNDYSTAMGSGNSCPSAPELWRLGWATPLAQLNSTSFPMATYKTFTLPATYLGPTGVMIKIQPDWLGELYTMNMYLALRVKMAGDSHLIEQFNGKLNIHEINKSMDKQFLIDGDPKISLIAALDPGSSVPYFRYKLHLLVGAFDSKNSTIIVTLCRFVTGLNECTANALPMPPSSWSPPPPPNSPSPMSPSPWSPPPSPPNPPSPLPPSPWSPPPSPPNPPSPMPPSPQSPPPSPPNPPRPMPPSPQSPPPSPPNPPSPMPPSPRSPPPSPPNPPSPIPPTPRSPPPSPPNPPSPMPPSPRSPSPSPPNPPSPMPPSPWSPPPSPPNPPSPMPPSPPSPPFKPKPLTPLPSLTPSCIELANATTSVWGTANIGPGKPFNDIQAKWIWSHAGADLGTSSGVRTTISTTVKVEQASTRALLHLIVENFADVFLNGILVTRLQGGWRTQEYTNRPLQLTLAAGTNMLSVEAYGAPYGGRGGVLASLTSYDGRNVLARTSSSWTCSVDQQGSQNAIEVATALNSTWGAANIGSGKPFKDTQAKWIWAHSGSDVSSSYFVKPVLSTIFVVPQDTSALLSLIVDDHADIILNGLYVSALDGGYLAGQYTNRPVLLNLKRGINTISVLVTNYNSPGGPAGLLASLSSSDGSTVYSRTSSSAWIYTT
;
A
#
# COMPACT_ATOMS: atom_id res chain seq x y z
N THR A 1 -63.93 23.82 10.38
CA THR A 1 -64.52 24.73 11.40
C THR A 1 -63.93 24.31 12.73
N VAL A 2 -62.90 24.94 13.30
CA VAL A 2 -62.65 26.35 13.62
C VAL A 2 -61.19 26.71 13.30
N SER A 3 -60.96 27.95 12.89
CA SER A 3 -59.66 28.54 12.50
C SER A 3 -59.11 29.44 13.61
N VAL A 4 -57.81 29.36 13.92
CA VAL A 4 -57.03 30.52 14.39
C VAL A 4 -55.62 30.47 13.77
N ARG A 5 -55.22 31.61 13.18
CA ARG A 5 -53.93 31.92 12.54
C ARG A 5 -52.81 32.11 13.58
N ASN A 6 -51.57 31.73 13.26
CA ASN A 6 -50.54 32.68 12.78
C ASN A 6 -49.14 32.03 12.63
N LYS A 7 -48.51 32.40 11.49
CA LYS A 7 -47.11 32.78 11.25
C LYS A 7 -45.96 31.86 11.71
N GLY A 8 -45.16 31.46 10.73
CA GLY A 8 -43.74 31.84 10.72
C GLY A 8 -42.71 30.72 10.59
N SER A 9 -42.16 30.60 9.37
CA SER A 9 -40.78 30.25 9.02
C SER A 9 -40.16 28.91 9.44
N VAL A 10 -40.02 28.05 8.42
CA VAL A 10 -38.83 27.32 7.95
C VAL A 10 -37.96 26.63 9.02
N GLU A 11 -38.12 25.31 9.09
CA GLU A 11 -37.23 24.35 9.70
C GLU A 11 -35.96 24.13 8.86
N THR A 12 -34.80 24.04 9.51
CA THR A 12 -33.73 23.12 9.08
C THR A 12 -32.86 22.70 10.28
N LEU A 13 -33.03 21.43 10.67
CA LEU A 13 -32.09 20.47 11.26
C LEU A 13 -31.26 20.88 12.50
N GLY A 14 -31.80 20.53 13.68
CA GLY A 14 -31.04 20.34 14.92
C GLY A 14 -30.50 18.91 15.05
N ALA A 15 -29.24 18.81 15.46
CA ALA A 15 -28.60 17.59 15.93
C ALA A 15 -29.05 17.27 17.38
N CYS A 16 -29.50 16.05 17.62
CA CYS A 16 -29.82 15.56 18.98
C CYS A 16 -28.56 15.07 19.70
N TYR A 17 -28.18 15.79 20.75
CA TYR A 17 -27.42 15.25 21.89
C TYR A 17 -28.38 14.53 22.84
N LEU A 18 -28.03 13.31 23.25
CA LEU A 18 -28.70 12.56 24.31
C LEU A 18 -27.95 12.79 25.64
N LEU A 19 -28.58 13.57 26.53
CA LEU A 19 -28.29 13.65 27.96
C LEU A 19 -29.51 13.10 28.69
N CYS A 20 -29.33 12.02 29.46
CA CYS A 20 -30.36 11.48 30.35
C CYS A 20 -30.46 12.33 31.62
N ASP A 21 -31.65 12.82 31.91
CA ASP A 21 -32.04 13.43 33.19
C ASP A 21 -32.95 12.44 33.97
N CYS A 22 -32.64 12.25 35.25
CA CYS A 22 -33.40 11.44 36.20
C CYS A 22 -33.59 12.25 37.49
N ARG A 23 -34.85 12.55 37.83
CA ARG A 23 -35.32 12.94 39.18
C ARG A 23 -36.62 12.18 39.46
N ALA A 24 -37.04 11.83 40.67
CA ALA A 24 -36.45 11.65 42.00
C ALA A 24 -37.60 11.23 42.93
N SER A 25 -37.42 10.24 43.81
CA SER A 25 -38.12 10.16 45.11
C SER A 25 -37.39 9.20 46.07
N ARG A 26 -37.02 9.74 47.23
CA ARG A 26 -36.12 9.30 48.34
C ARG A 26 -36.82 8.34 49.36
N PRO A 27 -36.23 8.00 50.55
CA PRO A 27 -34.83 7.71 50.96
C PRO A 27 -34.66 6.44 51.87
N LEU A 28 -33.43 5.93 52.05
CA LEU A 28 -32.67 5.88 53.33
C LEU A 28 -31.46 4.91 53.28
N CYS A 29 -30.39 5.32 53.99
CA CYS A 29 -29.20 4.57 54.43
C CYS A 29 -27.93 4.50 53.52
N SER A 30 -27.07 5.51 53.72
CA SER A 30 -25.67 5.45 54.22
C SER A 30 -24.65 4.44 53.65
N CYS A 31 -23.67 5.04 52.96
CA CYS A 31 -22.21 4.88 53.02
C CYS A 31 -21.45 3.66 52.44
N SER A 32 -20.41 4.07 51.69
CA SER A 32 -19.03 3.57 51.57
C SER A 32 -18.65 2.50 50.51
N ARG A 33 -17.82 2.99 49.57
CA ARG A 33 -16.66 2.37 48.89
C ARG A 33 -16.73 0.85 48.65
N LEU A 34 -16.94 0.47 47.39
CA LEU A 34 -16.69 -0.89 46.92
C LEU A 34 -15.30 -0.98 46.26
N GLN A 35 -14.35 -1.57 46.99
CA GLN A 35 -13.24 -2.33 46.41
C GLN A 35 -13.82 -3.62 45.81
N VAL A 36 -13.49 -3.94 44.57
CA VAL A 36 -13.85 -5.22 43.96
C VAL A 36 -12.76 -6.23 44.29
N TYR A 37 -13.06 -7.16 45.19
CA TYR A 37 -12.35 -8.43 45.33
C TYR A 37 -13.12 -9.53 44.60
N ILE A 38 -12.38 -10.33 43.84
CA ILE A 38 -12.81 -11.52 43.10
C ILE A 38 -13.07 -12.66 44.07
N TRP A 39 -14.31 -13.14 44.18
CA TRP A 39 -14.65 -14.49 44.67
C TRP A 39 -15.93 -14.98 43.97
N ALA A 40 -15.81 -16.00 43.12
CA ALA A 40 -16.94 -16.85 42.71
C ALA A 40 -16.43 -18.19 42.18
N ILE A 41 -16.23 -19.16 43.09
CA ILE A 41 -16.39 -20.59 42.80
C ILE A 41 -17.28 -21.15 43.92
N MET A 42 -18.30 -21.90 43.50
CA MET A 42 -19.27 -22.74 44.24
C MET A 42 -20.68 -22.16 44.49
N ALA A 43 -21.65 -22.61 43.67
CA ALA A 43 -22.90 -23.30 44.05
C ALA A 43 -23.68 -23.74 42.76
N PRO A 44 -24.76 -24.54 42.82
CA PRO A 44 -24.79 -26.00 42.81
C PRO A 44 -25.49 -26.60 41.56
N ALA A 45 -25.50 -27.93 41.50
CA ALA A 45 -26.09 -28.75 40.44
C ALA A 45 -27.57 -28.41 40.12
N ASN A 46 -27.92 -28.53 38.84
CA ASN A 46 -29.23 -28.32 38.19
C ASN A 46 -29.56 -26.89 37.72
N CYS A 47 -28.91 -26.45 36.64
CA CYS A 47 -29.48 -25.53 35.66
C CYS A 47 -28.88 -25.83 34.27
N ASP A 48 -29.73 -25.88 33.26
CA ASP A 48 -29.42 -26.17 31.84
C ASP A 48 -28.52 -25.06 31.25
N SER A 49 -27.34 -25.44 30.75
CA SER A 49 -26.23 -24.54 30.39
C SER A 49 -26.34 -23.89 29.00
N ARG A 50 -27.50 -23.99 28.34
CA ARG A 50 -27.67 -23.48 26.96
C ARG A 50 -27.89 -21.96 26.83
N TRP A 51 -28.18 -21.24 27.91
CA TRP A 51 -28.53 -19.80 27.82
C TRP A 51 -27.41 -18.80 28.17
N ILE A 52 -26.25 -19.26 28.65
CA ILE A 52 -25.14 -18.37 29.05
C ILE A 52 -24.14 -18.12 27.89
N PHE A 53 -24.19 -18.91 26.82
CA PHE A 53 -23.23 -18.79 25.71
C PHE A 53 -23.58 -17.73 24.65
N GLU A 54 -24.82 -17.24 24.57
CA GLU A 54 -25.27 -16.32 23.51
C GLU A 54 -25.00 -14.83 23.76
N LEU A 55 -24.49 -14.43 24.94
CA LEU A 55 -24.28 -13.01 25.29
C LEU A 55 -22.82 -12.58 25.45
N LEU A 56 -21.85 -13.46 25.14
CA LEU A 56 -20.43 -13.10 25.22
C LEU A 56 -19.85 -12.75 23.83
N PRO A 57 -19.07 -11.66 23.71
CA PRO A 57 -18.31 -11.38 22.49
C PRO A 57 -17.40 -12.57 22.13
N TYR A 58 -17.37 -12.94 20.85
CA TYR A 58 -16.65 -14.12 20.31
C TYR A 58 -15.18 -14.22 20.75
N THR A 59 -14.53 -13.09 21.04
CA THR A 59 -13.15 -13.01 21.55
C THR A 59 -12.98 -13.61 22.94
N TRP A 60 -14.00 -13.56 23.80
CA TRP A 60 -13.99 -14.13 25.15
C TRP A 60 -14.20 -15.64 25.14
N GLN A 61 -15.04 -16.15 24.25
CA GLN A 61 -15.23 -17.60 24.08
C GLN A 61 -13.93 -18.31 23.68
N ARG A 62 -13.15 -17.72 22.75
CA ARG A 62 -11.84 -18.28 22.36
C ARG A 62 -10.79 -18.21 23.47
N ARG A 63 -10.79 -17.16 24.30
CA ARG A 63 -9.86 -17.05 25.43
C ARG A 63 -10.16 -18.10 26.50
N PHE A 64 -11.43 -18.38 26.77
CA PHE A 64 -11.85 -19.41 27.71
C PHE A 64 -11.54 -20.83 27.20
N GLN A 65 -11.76 -21.10 25.91
CA GLN A 65 -11.38 -22.39 25.29
C GLN A 65 -9.86 -22.62 25.31
N ARG A 66 -9.05 -21.58 25.04
CA ARG A 66 -7.59 -21.68 25.11
C ARG A 66 -7.10 -21.90 26.54
N PHE A 67 -7.71 -21.26 27.53
CA PHE A 67 -7.40 -21.47 28.94
C PHE A 67 -7.67 -22.93 29.38
N LEU A 68 -8.80 -23.50 28.99
CA LEU A 68 -9.13 -24.91 29.24
C LEU A 68 -8.15 -25.89 28.57
N LEU A 69 -7.74 -25.61 27.33
CA LEU A 69 -6.78 -26.43 26.60
C LEU A 69 -5.38 -26.40 27.24
N SER A 70 -4.93 -25.22 27.70
CA SER A 70 -3.66 -25.06 28.40
C SER A 70 -3.68 -25.75 29.77
N LEU A 71 -4.81 -25.74 30.48
CA LEU A 71 -4.96 -26.45 31.76
C LEU A 71 -4.92 -27.97 31.57
N LEU A 72 -5.57 -28.49 30.52
CA LEU A 72 -5.52 -29.91 30.15
C LEU A 72 -4.12 -30.38 29.74
N LEU A 73 -3.38 -29.55 28.99
CA LEU A 73 -1.98 -29.85 28.64
C LEU A 73 -1.08 -29.87 29.88
N LEU A 74 -1.28 -28.93 30.82
CA LEU A 74 -0.48 -28.85 32.04
C LEU A 74 -0.64 -30.13 32.89
N VAL A 75 -1.88 -30.59 33.05
CA VAL A 75 -2.20 -31.83 33.79
C VAL A 75 -1.61 -33.07 33.08
N ALA A 76 -1.64 -33.11 31.75
CA ALA A 76 -1.03 -34.20 30.99
C ALA A 76 0.50 -34.23 31.10
N THR A 77 1.16 -33.07 31.10
CA THR A 77 2.63 -32.99 31.27
C THR A 77 3.10 -33.33 32.68
N SER A 78 2.30 -33.05 33.71
CA SER A 78 2.63 -33.42 35.09
C SER A 78 2.49 -34.93 35.35
N LEU A 79 1.64 -35.63 34.59
CA LEU A 79 1.49 -37.10 34.68
C LEU A 79 2.61 -37.88 33.97
N LEU A 80 3.35 -37.24 33.05
CA LEU A 80 4.45 -37.87 32.30
C LEU A 80 5.85 -37.63 32.92
N ALA A 81 5.96 -36.81 33.97
CA ALA A 81 7.24 -36.46 34.59
C ALA A 81 7.63 -37.36 35.79
N LEU A 82 6.85 -38.40 36.09
CA LEU A 82 7.13 -39.40 37.12
C LEU A 82 7.57 -40.71 36.46
N ASP A 83 8.71 -40.73 35.78
CA ASP A 83 9.54 -41.92 35.57
C ASP A 83 10.85 -41.53 34.88
N GLY A 84 11.99 -41.70 35.57
CA GLY A 84 13.31 -41.65 34.91
C GLY A 84 14.50 -41.14 35.73
N ALA A 85 15.13 -42.03 36.50
CA ALA A 85 16.55 -42.02 36.87
C ALA A 85 16.98 -43.50 36.90
N SER A 86 18.12 -44.01 36.43
CA SER A 86 19.43 -43.45 36.07
C SER A 86 20.35 -44.55 35.48
N VAL A 87 21.19 -44.18 34.49
CA VAL A 87 22.63 -44.50 34.29
C VAL A 87 23.13 -45.89 33.77
N ALA A 88 23.90 -45.79 32.66
CA ALA A 88 25.11 -46.52 32.15
C ALA A 88 25.08 -47.92 31.47
N THR A 89 25.26 -47.88 30.14
CA THR A 89 26.11 -48.66 29.16
C THR A 89 26.98 -49.87 29.57
N PRO A 90 27.52 -50.68 28.62
CA PRO A 90 26.95 -51.26 27.37
C PRO A 90 27.29 -52.77 27.21
N LEU A 91 26.63 -53.51 26.29
CA LEU A 91 27.16 -54.62 25.45
C LEU A 91 26.02 -55.31 24.66
N SER A 92 26.24 -55.57 23.37
CA SER A 92 25.41 -56.39 22.45
C SER A 92 25.90 -57.86 22.42
N PRO A 93 25.29 -58.79 21.65
CA PRO A 93 23.88 -59.10 21.38
C PRO A 93 23.55 -60.60 21.63
N VAL A 94 22.32 -61.04 21.30
CA VAL A 94 21.88 -62.39 20.77
C VAL A 94 20.59 -62.89 21.45
N PRO A 95 19.65 -63.52 20.70
CA PRO A 95 18.22 -63.52 21.00
C PRO A 95 17.71 -64.88 21.50
N GLN A 96 16.75 -64.90 22.43
CA GLN A 96 15.87 -66.05 22.65
C GLN A 96 14.46 -65.62 23.05
N SER A 97 13.50 -66.11 22.28
CA SER A 97 12.06 -66.10 22.54
C SER A 97 11.66 -67.30 23.44
N PRO A 98 10.36 -67.46 23.76
CA PRO A 98 9.69 -67.19 25.04
C PRO A 98 9.48 -68.49 25.88
N PRO A 99 8.82 -68.44 27.06
CA PRO A 99 7.42 -68.90 27.04
C PRO A 99 6.47 -68.27 28.09
N SER A 100 5.20 -68.35 27.70
CA SER A 100 3.95 -68.40 28.47
C SER A 100 4.04 -68.64 29.98
N GLN A 101 3.24 -67.90 30.76
CA GLN A 101 2.15 -68.47 31.57
C GLN A 101 1.22 -67.41 32.19
N THR A 102 -0.02 -67.46 31.70
CA THR A 102 -1.32 -67.42 32.39
C THR A 102 -1.47 -67.00 33.86
N LEU A 103 -2.55 -66.23 34.05
CA LEU A 103 -3.53 -66.19 35.15
C LEU A 103 -3.22 -65.30 36.36
N THR A 104 -3.99 -64.22 36.50
CA THR A 104 -5.14 -64.18 37.42
C THR A 104 -5.94 -62.88 37.23
N SER A 105 -7.24 -63.01 36.97
CA SER A 105 -8.23 -61.92 37.12
C SER A 105 -8.50 -61.69 38.61
N PRO A 106 -8.92 -60.48 39.01
CA PRO A 106 -10.35 -60.38 39.37
C PRO A 106 -11.04 -59.04 39.02
N LEU A 107 -12.34 -59.19 38.78
CA LEU A 107 -13.47 -58.33 39.20
C LEU A 107 -13.68 -56.93 38.56
N LEU A 108 -14.51 -56.94 37.52
CA LEU A 108 -15.80 -56.23 37.40
C LEU A 108 -15.98 -54.90 38.14
N LEU A 109 -16.00 -53.80 37.38
CA LEU A 109 -16.96 -52.70 37.53
C LEU A 109 -17.43 -52.25 36.13
N ARG A 110 -18.75 -52.28 35.94
CA ARG A 110 -19.47 -52.10 34.68
C ARG A 110 -19.82 -50.61 34.50
N PRO A 111 -19.30 -49.90 33.48
CA PRO A 111 -19.79 -48.55 33.14
C PRO A 111 -21.08 -48.65 32.32
N PRO A 112 -21.93 -47.59 32.34
CA PRO A 112 -23.22 -47.59 31.67
C PRO A 112 -23.09 -47.63 30.15
N LEU A 113 -24.01 -48.35 29.51
CA LEU A 113 -24.20 -48.46 28.07
C LEU A 113 -24.39 -47.07 27.44
N LEU A 114 -23.34 -46.55 26.80
CA LEU A 114 -23.47 -45.53 25.76
C LEU A 114 -24.09 -46.19 24.52
N GLN A 115 -25.21 -45.64 24.07
CA GLN A 115 -25.82 -46.02 22.80
C GLN A 115 -24.79 -45.85 21.66
N PRO A 116 -24.73 -46.77 20.68
CA PRO A 116 -23.86 -46.58 19.53
C PRO A 116 -24.36 -45.37 18.74
N GLU A 117 -23.60 -44.28 18.79
CA GLU A 117 -23.69 -43.22 17.80
C GLU A 117 -23.54 -43.88 16.42
N ILE A 118 -24.60 -43.80 15.62
CA ILE A 118 -24.59 -44.25 14.24
C ILE A 118 -23.56 -43.36 13.53
N ALA A 119 -22.35 -43.88 13.34
CA ALA A 119 -21.30 -43.20 12.60
C ALA A 119 -21.82 -42.93 11.19
N ALA A 120 -22.19 -41.68 10.92
CA ALA A 120 -22.59 -41.24 9.60
C ALA A 120 -21.48 -41.63 8.62
N SER A 121 -21.83 -42.39 7.58
CA SER A 121 -20.87 -42.88 6.59
C SER A 121 -20.29 -41.69 5.83
N VAL A 122 -19.05 -41.30 6.17
CA VAL A 122 -18.33 -40.24 5.46
C VAL A 122 -17.97 -40.75 4.07
N LEU A 123 -18.46 -40.07 3.03
CA LEU A 123 -18.13 -40.38 1.66
C LEU A 123 -16.72 -39.85 1.35
N SER A 124 -15.85 -40.68 0.77
CA SER A 124 -14.57 -40.20 0.25
C SER A 124 -14.57 -40.27 -1.27
N ILE A 125 -14.12 -39.20 -1.91
CA ILE A 125 -14.02 -39.11 -3.37
C ILE A 125 -12.61 -38.70 -3.77
N TYR A 126 -12.12 -39.25 -4.87
CA TYR A 126 -10.87 -38.81 -5.48
C TYR A 126 -11.17 -37.72 -6.50
N ILE A 127 -10.59 -36.54 -6.30
CA ILE A 127 -10.80 -35.39 -7.18
C ILE A 127 -9.47 -34.91 -7.74
N GLN A 128 -9.47 -34.57 -9.03
CA GLN A 128 -8.36 -33.92 -9.71
C GLN A 128 -8.87 -32.65 -10.36
N GLY A 129 -8.17 -31.55 -10.13
CA GLY A 129 -8.64 -30.24 -10.56
C GLY A 129 -7.55 -29.18 -10.48
N LYS A 130 -7.91 -27.95 -10.87
CA LYS A 130 -7.08 -26.77 -10.68
C LYS A 130 -7.35 -26.18 -9.31
N LEU A 131 -6.31 -26.06 -8.48
CA LEU A 131 -6.39 -25.41 -7.18
C LEU A 131 -6.56 -23.91 -7.38
N GLN A 132 -7.43 -23.28 -6.61
CA GLN A 132 -7.72 -21.86 -6.67
C GLN A 132 -7.84 -21.32 -5.25
N TYR A 133 -7.55 -20.04 -5.09
CA TYR A 133 -7.73 -19.30 -3.85
C TYR A 133 -8.68 -18.14 -4.10
N ARG A 134 -9.63 -17.90 -3.20
CA ARG A 134 -10.52 -16.73 -3.26
C ARG A 134 -10.14 -15.72 -2.19
N THR A 135 -10.00 -14.48 -2.60
CA THR A 135 -9.67 -13.35 -1.73
C THR A 135 -10.90 -12.94 -0.92
N THR A 136 -11.15 -13.62 0.20
CA THR A 136 -12.22 -13.22 1.14
C THR A 136 -11.61 -12.65 2.42
N LYS A 137 -12.23 -11.62 3.01
CA LYS A 137 -11.94 -11.17 4.37
C LYS A 137 -12.90 -11.88 5.35
N PRO A 138 -12.44 -12.41 6.50
CA PRO A 138 -11.09 -12.28 7.07
C PRO A 138 -10.07 -13.35 6.62
N ILE A 139 -10.50 -14.44 6.00
CA ILE A 139 -9.61 -15.54 5.53
C ILE A 139 -10.19 -16.07 4.22
N GLY A 140 -9.40 -16.00 3.15
CA GLY A 140 -9.80 -16.52 1.85
C GLY A 140 -10.07 -18.03 1.83
N SER A 141 -10.72 -18.49 0.76
CA SER A 141 -11.20 -19.87 0.64
C SER A 141 -10.44 -20.65 -0.44
N TRP A 142 -10.16 -21.91 -0.19
CA TRP A 142 -9.48 -22.80 -1.13
C TRP A 142 -10.48 -23.63 -1.93
N LEU A 143 -10.29 -23.72 -3.24
CA LEU A 143 -11.17 -24.48 -4.12
C LEU A 143 -10.39 -25.37 -5.08
N LEU A 144 -10.96 -26.53 -5.41
CA LEU A 144 -10.48 -27.38 -6.49
C LEU A 144 -11.52 -27.47 -7.59
N SER A 145 -11.26 -26.82 -8.72
CA SER A 145 -12.13 -26.87 -9.90
C SER A 145 -11.79 -28.10 -10.75
N SER A 146 -12.75 -29.03 -10.87
CA SER A 146 -12.56 -30.30 -11.60
C SER A 146 -12.08 -30.08 -13.03
N ILE A 147 -11.08 -30.84 -13.46
CA ILE A 147 -10.61 -30.80 -14.87
C ILE A 147 -11.44 -31.67 -15.81
N ASN A 148 -12.33 -32.53 -15.30
CA ASN A 148 -13.05 -33.53 -16.09
C ASN A 148 -14.29 -32.96 -16.81
N GLY A 149 -14.35 -31.64 -17.04
CA GLY A 149 -15.47 -30.98 -17.71
C GLY A 149 -16.76 -30.90 -16.88
N SER A 150 -16.80 -31.47 -15.68
CA SER A 150 -17.85 -31.15 -14.72
C SER A 150 -17.57 -29.75 -14.17
N SER A 151 -18.54 -28.84 -14.25
CA SER A 151 -18.49 -27.48 -13.69
C SER A 151 -18.43 -27.45 -12.15
N SER A 152 -18.11 -28.58 -11.52
CA SER A 152 -18.07 -28.78 -10.08
C SER A 152 -16.75 -28.26 -9.52
N SER A 153 -16.84 -27.23 -8.69
CA SER A 153 -15.75 -26.77 -7.81
C SER A 153 -15.97 -27.32 -6.41
N TYR A 154 -14.92 -27.86 -5.79
CA TYR A 154 -14.95 -28.38 -4.43
C TYR A 154 -14.30 -27.40 -3.46
N MET A 155 -15.01 -26.99 -2.40
CA MET A 155 -14.44 -26.15 -1.35
C MET A 155 -13.61 -26.99 -0.39
N LEU A 156 -12.38 -26.56 -0.14
CA LEU A 156 -11.41 -27.28 0.69
C LEU A 156 -11.34 -26.63 2.09
N PRO A 157 -11.16 -27.41 3.17
CA PRO A 157 -11.15 -26.88 4.53
C PRO A 157 -9.90 -26.07 4.86
N ASN A 158 -8.81 -26.28 4.11
CA ASN A 158 -7.52 -25.63 4.27
C ASN A 158 -6.71 -25.69 2.95
N GLN A 159 -5.56 -25.01 2.93
CA GLN A 159 -4.61 -25.11 1.84
C GLN A 159 -4.07 -26.55 1.77
N PRO A 160 -4.17 -27.22 0.62
CA PRO A 160 -3.59 -28.55 0.46
C PRO A 160 -2.08 -28.54 0.65
N VAL A 161 -1.55 -29.53 1.35
CA VAL A 161 -0.10 -29.77 1.49
C VAL A 161 0.28 -30.96 0.60
N ASP A 162 1.26 -30.76 -0.27
CA ASP A 162 1.75 -31.82 -1.16
C ASP A 162 2.41 -32.93 -0.33
N VAL A 163 1.85 -34.13 -0.37
CA VAL A 163 2.28 -35.24 0.48
C VAL A 163 3.70 -35.74 0.18
N GLN A 164 4.29 -35.34 -0.95
CA GLN A 164 5.65 -35.74 -1.32
C GLN A 164 6.69 -34.75 -0.79
N SER A 165 6.42 -33.45 -0.90
CA SER A 165 7.34 -32.39 -0.46
C SER A 165 7.08 -31.88 0.95
N GLY A 166 5.88 -32.11 1.49
CA GLY A 166 5.42 -31.52 2.75
C GLY A 166 5.16 -30.01 2.68
N GLN A 167 5.20 -29.41 1.48
CA GLN A 167 4.99 -27.98 1.26
C GLN A 167 3.54 -27.68 0.92
N GLU A 168 3.06 -26.51 1.33
CA GLU A 168 1.74 -26.00 0.93
C GLU A 168 1.69 -25.79 -0.59
N ILE A 169 0.59 -26.19 -1.23
CA ILE A 169 0.40 -26.06 -2.67
C ILE A 169 -0.29 -24.73 -2.98
N SER A 170 0.29 -23.90 -3.85
CA SER A 170 -0.34 -22.65 -4.26
C SER A 170 -1.45 -22.77 -5.27
N PRO A 171 -2.33 -21.75 -5.33
CA PRO A 171 -3.33 -21.69 -6.37
C PRO A 171 -2.71 -21.71 -7.77
N GLY A 172 -3.50 -22.16 -8.73
CA GLY A 172 -3.15 -22.29 -10.14
C GLY A 172 -2.65 -23.67 -10.53
N ARG A 173 -2.14 -24.47 -9.57
CA ARG A 173 -1.62 -25.82 -9.83
C ARG A 173 -2.73 -26.84 -10.11
N THR A 174 -2.45 -27.83 -10.95
CA THR A 174 -3.33 -29.00 -11.05
C THR A 174 -2.98 -29.98 -9.94
N VAL A 175 -3.93 -30.20 -9.03
CA VAL A 175 -3.77 -31.02 -7.83
C VAL A 175 -4.73 -32.20 -7.93
N SER A 176 -4.28 -33.37 -7.48
CA SER A 176 -5.18 -34.48 -7.14
C SER A 176 -5.19 -34.68 -5.64
N LEU A 177 -6.36 -34.86 -5.04
CA LEU A 177 -6.52 -35.12 -3.61
C LEU A 177 -7.73 -36.01 -3.35
N THR A 178 -7.78 -36.60 -2.15
CA THR A 178 -8.98 -37.29 -1.63
C THR A 178 -9.76 -36.30 -0.78
N CYS A 179 -11.01 -36.04 -1.16
CA CYS A 179 -11.93 -35.17 -0.44
C CYS A 179 -12.96 -36.01 0.32
N PHE A 180 -13.16 -35.71 1.60
CA PHE A 180 -14.18 -36.33 2.43
C PHE A 180 -15.41 -35.44 2.46
N LEU A 181 -16.55 -35.93 1.97
CA LEU A 181 -17.80 -35.19 1.93
C LEU A 181 -18.74 -35.68 3.04
N PRO A 182 -19.48 -34.77 3.70
CA PRO A 182 -20.53 -35.15 4.64
C PRO A 182 -21.64 -35.99 3.99
N ASN A 183 -21.92 -35.77 2.71
CA ASN A 183 -22.95 -36.47 1.93
C ASN A 183 -22.70 -36.29 0.41
N THR A 184 -23.46 -36.98 -0.44
CA THR A 184 -23.29 -36.95 -1.91
C THR A 184 -23.73 -35.64 -2.58
N SER A 185 -24.50 -34.79 -1.90
CA SER A 185 -25.05 -33.55 -2.46
C SER A 185 -24.19 -32.31 -2.18
N THR A 186 -23.16 -32.43 -1.34
CA THR A 186 -22.28 -31.32 -0.97
C THR A 186 -21.00 -31.32 -1.80
N THR A 187 -20.51 -30.13 -2.14
CA THR A 187 -19.19 -29.94 -2.77
C THR A 187 -18.16 -29.39 -1.77
N THR A 188 -18.48 -29.39 -0.48
CA THR A 188 -17.59 -28.92 0.59
C THR A 188 -16.91 -30.10 1.26
N CYS A 189 -15.59 -30.17 1.15
CA CYS A 189 -14.79 -31.18 1.82
C CYS A 189 -14.72 -30.89 3.33
N SER A 190 -15.10 -31.85 4.16
CA SER A 190 -14.88 -31.80 5.60
C SER A 190 -13.43 -32.08 5.97
N ASN A 191 -12.72 -32.87 5.15
CA ASN A 191 -11.30 -33.15 5.27
C ASN A 191 -10.69 -33.41 3.88
N ILE A 192 -9.37 -33.27 3.76
CA ILE A 192 -8.61 -33.62 2.56
C ILE A 192 -7.37 -34.43 2.91
N THR A 193 -7.03 -35.41 2.08
CA THR A 193 -5.78 -36.20 2.20
C THR A 193 -5.17 -36.48 0.84
N ASN A 194 -3.93 -36.98 0.81
CA ASN A 194 -3.25 -37.42 -0.41
C ASN A 194 -3.13 -36.35 -1.51
N ALA A 195 -3.08 -35.06 -1.12
CA ALA A 195 -2.89 -33.98 -2.08
C ALA A 195 -1.52 -34.10 -2.76
N ARG A 196 -1.52 -34.12 -4.10
CA ARG A 196 -0.32 -34.21 -4.93
C ARG A 196 -0.40 -33.25 -6.11
N ILE A 197 0.70 -32.55 -6.39
CA ILE A 197 0.83 -31.76 -7.61
C ILE A 197 0.95 -32.71 -8.82
N LYS A 198 -0.01 -32.64 -9.74
CA LYS A 198 -0.01 -33.45 -10.98
C LYS A 198 0.61 -32.70 -12.14
N GLN A 199 0.34 -31.39 -12.23
CA GLN A 199 0.92 -30.54 -13.26
C GLN A 199 1.08 -29.12 -12.75
N VAL A 200 2.22 -28.55 -13.10
CA VAL A 200 2.52 -27.14 -12.90
C VAL A 200 1.79 -26.36 -14.00
N ALA A 201 0.53 -26.02 -13.79
CA ALA A 201 -0.15 -25.10 -14.69
C ALA A 201 0.49 -23.72 -14.51
N MET A 202 1.29 -23.29 -15.50
CA MET A 202 1.77 -21.91 -15.58
C MET A 202 0.56 -20.98 -15.60
N PRO A 203 0.49 -19.97 -14.71
CA PRO A 203 -0.34 -18.81 -14.96
C PRO A 203 0.03 -18.31 -16.36
N ALA A 204 -0.99 -18.11 -17.19
CA ALA A 204 -0.77 -17.65 -18.54
C ALA A 204 -0.08 -16.28 -18.46
N GLN A 205 1.24 -16.26 -18.65
CA GLN A 205 1.93 -15.05 -19.03
C GLN A 205 1.18 -14.51 -20.24
N ILE A 206 0.72 -13.26 -20.19
CA ILE A 206 -0.01 -12.65 -21.29
C ILE A 206 1.05 -12.18 -22.30
N THR A 207 1.77 -13.13 -22.88
CA THR A 207 2.78 -12.84 -23.92
C THR A 207 2.14 -12.61 -25.28
N ASN A 208 0.86 -12.95 -25.43
CA ASN A 208 0.06 -12.71 -26.62
C ASN A 208 -1.08 -11.77 -26.26
N ASN A 209 -1.50 -10.93 -27.21
CA ASN A 209 -2.71 -10.11 -27.08
C ASN A 209 -3.89 -10.98 -26.66
N LYS A 210 -4.29 -10.87 -25.40
CA LYS A 210 -5.38 -11.62 -24.81
C LYS A 210 -6.68 -10.85 -25.01
N THR A 211 -7.55 -11.43 -25.83
CA THR A 211 -8.92 -10.96 -25.95
C THR A 211 -9.79 -11.69 -24.93
N LEU A 212 -10.55 -10.95 -24.14
CA LEU A 212 -11.42 -11.47 -23.08
C LEU A 212 -12.85 -11.59 -23.60
N SER A 213 -13.36 -12.81 -23.68
CA SER A 213 -14.78 -13.12 -23.82
C SER A 213 -15.41 -13.17 -22.43
N VAL A 214 -16.41 -12.31 -22.17
CA VAL A 214 -16.91 -12.02 -20.81
C VAL A 214 -18.43 -12.05 -20.75
N LEU A 215 -18.96 -12.87 -19.85
CA LEU A 215 -20.36 -12.82 -19.43
C LEU A 215 -20.49 -12.08 -18.10
N VAL A 216 -21.30 -11.02 -18.07
CA VAL A 216 -21.61 -10.24 -16.87
C VAL A 216 -23.06 -10.48 -16.47
N MET A 217 -23.26 -11.12 -15.32
CA MET A 217 -24.56 -11.44 -14.77
C MET A 217 -24.93 -10.44 -13.68
N VAL A 218 -25.93 -9.61 -13.94
CA VAL A 218 -26.48 -8.65 -12.99
C VAL A 218 -27.56 -9.36 -12.16
N VAL A 219 -27.18 -9.78 -10.97
CA VAL A 219 -27.96 -10.70 -10.12
C VAL A 219 -29.10 -9.97 -9.43
N ARG A 220 -30.29 -10.58 -9.47
CA ARG A 220 -31.50 -10.14 -8.76
C ARG A 220 -32.07 -11.30 -7.95
N LEU A 221 -32.55 -11.04 -6.74
CA LEU A 221 -33.17 -12.08 -5.92
C LEU A 221 -34.65 -12.17 -6.24
N LYS A 222 -35.13 -13.38 -6.57
CA LYS A 222 -36.57 -13.66 -6.65
C LYS A 222 -37.17 -13.54 -5.26
N SER A 223 -38.33 -12.90 -5.17
CA SER A 223 -39.07 -12.82 -3.91
C SER A 223 -39.44 -14.23 -3.43
N SER A 224 -39.17 -14.51 -2.15
CA SER A 224 -39.61 -15.74 -1.47
C SER A 224 -40.25 -15.40 -0.12
N SER A 225 -40.68 -16.41 0.63
CA SER A 225 -41.07 -16.23 2.03
C SER A 225 -39.92 -15.82 2.94
N GLU A 226 -38.67 -16.16 2.58
CA GLU A 226 -37.49 -15.78 3.37
C GLU A 226 -36.97 -14.38 3.05
N CYS A 227 -37.25 -13.85 1.85
CA CYS A 227 -36.73 -12.54 1.48
C CYS A 227 -37.57 -11.79 0.44
N LYS A 228 -37.59 -10.46 0.60
CA LYS A 228 -38.16 -9.57 -0.40
C LYS A 228 -37.27 -9.54 -1.63
N SER A 229 -37.86 -9.31 -2.80
CA SER A 229 -37.09 -9.06 -4.01
C SER A 229 -36.08 -7.93 -3.77
N GLN A 230 -34.83 -8.21 -4.10
CA GLN A 230 -33.76 -7.22 -4.08
C GLN A 230 -33.31 -6.98 -5.51
N GLY A 231 -33.37 -5.72 -5.93
CA GLY A 231 -32.83 -5.30 -7.21
C GLY A 231 -31.31 -5.45 -7.24
N GLY A 232 -30.77 -5.73 -8.42
CA GLY A 232 -29.35 -5.57 -8.72
C GLY A 232 -29.09 -4.20 -9.32
N ALA A 233 -27.84 -3.96 -9.72
CA ALA A 233 -27.49 -2.79 -10.51
C ALA A 233 -28.36 -2.67 -11.79
N ASP A 234 -28.39 -1.48 -12.38
CA ASP A 234 -29.01 -1.31 -13.68
C ASP A 234 -28.13 -1.93 -14.79
N VAL A 235 -28.74 -2.80 -15.61
CA VAL A 235 -28.02 -3.53 -16.67
C VAL A 235 -27.40 -2.57 -17.68
N THR A 236 -28.11 -1.49 -18.02
CA THR A 236 -27.62 -0.49 -18.99
C THR A 236 -26.45 0.29 -18.41
N GLN A 237 -26.51 0.68 -17.13
CA GLN A 237 -25.40 1.34 -16.44
C GLN A 237 -24.17 0.44 -16.37
N VAL A 238 -24.33 -0.84 -16.07
CA VAL A 238 -23.22 -1.81 -16.08
C VAL A 238 -22.64 -1.96 -17.48
N GLN A 239 -23.49 -2.15 -18.51
CA GLN A 239 -23.05 -2.22 -19.90
C GLN A 239 -22.26 -0.96 -20.30
N ASN A 240 -22.75 0.22 -19.92
CA ASN A 240 -22.08 1.49 -20.17
C ASN A 240 -20.76 1.62 -19.39
N ALA A 241 -20.66 1.07 -18.18
CA ALA A 241 -19.41 1.06 -17.42
C ALA A 241 -18.32 0.24 -18.14
N PHE A 242 -18.68 -0.87 -18.79
CA PHE A 242 -17.75 -1.66 -19.60
C PHE A 242 -17.45 -1.05 -20.97
N LEU A 243 -18.48 -0.73 -21.74
CA LEU A 243 -18.38 -0.43 -23.17
C LEU A 243 -18.44 1.05 -23.52
N GLY A 244 -18.90 1.90 -22.59
CA GLY A 244 -18.97 3.34 -22.80
C GLY A 244 -17.59 3.97 -22.99
N PRO A 245 -17.52 5.21 -23.48
CA PRO A 245 -16.25 5.93 -23.63
C PRO A 245 -15.51 6.03 -22.30
N ASN A 246 -14.22 5.66 -22.29
CA ASN A 246 -13.42 5.59 -21.06
C ASN A 246 -13.92 4.55 -20.04
N GLY A 247 -14.75 3.60 -20.47
CA GLY A 247 -15.20 2.46 -19.68
C GLY A 247 -14.09 1.44 -19.44
N TYR A 248 -14.42 0.30 -18.84
CA TYR A 248 -13.45 -0.74 -18.47
C TYR A 248 -12.72 -1.30 -19.69
N ALA A 249 -13.38 -1.44 -20.83
CA ALA A 249 -12.72 -1.90 -22.05
C ALA A 249 -11.56 -0.98 -22.47
N ASP A 250 -11.75 0.34 -22.40
CA ASP A 250 -10.73 1.32 -22.75
C ASP A 250 -9.65 1.42 -21.67
N PHE A 251 -10.06 1.37 -20.40
CA PHE A 251 -9.15 1.41 -19.25
C PHE A 251 -8.16 0.23 -19.27
N PHE A 252 -8.65 -1.00 -19.45
CA PHE A 252 -7.80 -2.18 -19.56
C PHE A 252 -6.91 -2.15 -20.79
N ARG A 253 -7.46 -1.76 -21.95
CA ARG A 253 -6.66 -1.59 -23.17
C ARG A 253 -5.53 -0.59 -22.95
N SER A 254 -5.79 0.52 -22.25
CA SER A 254 -4.78 1.54 -21.99
C SER A 254 -3.72 1.05 -20.99
N CYS A 255 -4.10 0.41 -19.88
CA CYS A 255 -3.15 -0.05 -18.88
C CYS A 255 -2.31 -1.25 -19.34
N SER A 256 -2.81 -2.04 -20.28
CA SER A 256 -2.13 -3.21 -20.83
C SER A 256 -1.42 -2.95 -22.16
N TYR A 257 -1.45 -1.72 -22.67
CA TYR A 257 -0.93 -1.38 -24.00
C TYR A 257 -1.55 -2.21 -25.13
N GLY A 258 -2.81 -2.61 -24.98
CA GLY A 258 -3.54 -3.47 -25.91
C GLY A 258 -3.23 -4.97 -25.78
N MET A 259 -2.42 -5.39 -24.80
CA MET A 259 -2.15 -6.80 -24.55
C MET A 259 -3.29 -7.51 -23.82
N MET A 260 -4.19 -6.77 -23.17
CA MET A 260 -5.45 -7.27 -22.61
C MET A 260 -6.60 -6.38 -23.06
N VAL A 261 -7.52 -6.97 -23.82
CA VAL A 261 -8.65 -6.24 -24.42
C VAL A 261 -9.92 -7.05 -24.21
N PHE A 262 -11.00 -6.38 -23.82
CA PHE A 262 -12.33 -7.01 -23.84
C PHE A 262 -12.81 -7.13 -25.28
N ASP A 263 -13.28 -8.31 -25.66
CA ASP A 263 -14.02 -8.43 -26.91
C ASP A 263 -15.32 -7.66 -26.76
N ARG A 264 -15.45 -6.53 -27.46
CA ARG A 264 -16.65 -5.70 -27.37
C ARG A 264 -17.87 -6.37 -28.01
N ASN A 265 -17.66 -7.36 -28.90
CA ASN A 265 -18.73 -8.12 -29.52
C ASN A 265 -19.10 -9.37 -28.73
N ASP A 266 -18.17 -9.88 -27.92
CA ASP A 266 -18.34 -11.07 -27.08
C ASP A 266 -18.30 -10.72 -25.57
N LEU A 267 -18.77 -9.51 -25.25
CA LEU A 267 -19.09 -9.05 -23.91
C LEU A 267 -20.60 -8.89 -23.79
N LEU A 268 -21.20 -9.72 -22.95
CA LEU A 268 -22.65 -9.74 -22.74
C LEU A 268 -22.97 -9.39 -21.30
N VAL A 269 -23.82 -8.37 -21.09
CA VAL A 269 -24.39 -8.05 -19.77
C VAL A 269 -25.85 -8.46 -19.75
N VAL A 270 -26.22 -9.34 -18.82
CA VAL A 270 -27.61 -9.84 -18.71
C VAL A 270 -28.17 -9.71 -17.29
N PRO A 271 -29.46 -9.37 -17.14
CA PRO A 271 -30.15 -9.56 -15.88
C PRO A 271 -30.24 -11.06 -15.59
N THR A 272 -29.93 -11.45 -14.35
CA THR A 272 -29.94 -12.86 -13.93
C THR A 272 -30.74 -12.99 -12.63
N GLU A 273 -31.88 -13.66 -12.68
CA GLU A 273 -32.71 -13.88 -11.48
C GLU A 273 -32.34 -15.19 -10.81
N ILE A 274 -32.02 -15.14 -9.51
CA ILE A 274 -31.66 -16.32 -8.73
C ILE A 274 -32.63 -16.53 -7.56
N PRO A 275 -32.87 -17.78 -7.13
CA PRO A 275 -33.61 -18.05 -5.90
C PRO A 275 -32.90 -17.43 -4.69
N CYS A 276 -33.69 -17.01 -3.73
CA CYS A 276 -33.18 -16.52 -2.47
C CYS A 276 -32.78 -17.69 -1.56
N SER A 277 -31.67 -17.56 -0.84
CA SER A 277 -31.26 -18.54 0.16
C SER A 277 -30.53 -17.87 1.32
N LYS A 278 -30.42 -18.57 2.45
CA LYS A 278 -29.72 -18.08 3.64
C LYS A 278 -28.23 -17.84 3.34
N GLU A 279 -27.62 -18.74 2.57
CA GLU A 279 -26.21 -18.69 2.16
C GLU A 279 -25.92 -17.45 1.29
N ILE A 280 -26.89 -17.03 0.46
CA ILE A 280 -26.74 -15.82 -0.37
C ILE A 280 -26.91 -14.56 0.48
N LEU A 281 -27.91 -14.51 1.34
CA LEU A 281 -28.26 -13.30 2.10
C LEU A 281 -27.36 -13.04 3.30
N GLN A 282 -27.08 -14.08 4.09
CA GLN A 282 -26.37 -13.94 5.36
C GLN A 282 -24.87 -14.14 5.17
N ASP A 283 -24.49 -15.13 4.36
CA ASP A 283 -23.08 -15.50 4.19
C ASP A 283 -22.44 -14.84 2.96
N CYS A 284 -23.23 -14.18 2.11
CA CYS A 284 -22.80 -13.64 0.82
C CYS A 284 -21.95 -14.65 0.03
N SER A 285 -22.43 -15.90 -0.02
CA SER A 285 -21.66 -17.03 -0.56
C SER A 285 -21.45 -16.90 -2.07
N PRO A 286 -20.21 -16.70 -2.56
CA PRO A 286 -19.93 -16.53 -3.98
C PRO A 286 -20.29 -17.79 -4.79
N ASP A 287 -20.18 -18.98 -4.20
CA ASP A 287 -20.57 -20.24 -4.84
C ASP A 287 -22.08 -20.39 -4.96
N ALA A 288 -22.82 -20.06 -3.90
CA ALA A 288 -24.28 -20.11 -3.95
C ALA A 288 -24.81 -19.17 -5.04
N ILE A 289 -24.24 -17.96 -5.12
CA ILE A 289 -24.56 -16.98 -6.16
C ILE A 289 -24.20 -17.52 -7.55
N ALA A 290 -22.97 -18.00 -7.75
CA ALA A 290 -22.50 -18.46 -9.05
C ALA A 290 -23.23 -19.71 -9.56
N ASN A 291 -23.57 -20.63 -8.67
CA ASN A 291 -24.31 -21.86 -9.01
C ASN A 291 -25.79 -21.58 -9.29
N ALA A 292 -26.38 -20.61 -8.59
CA ALA A 292 -27.78 -20.22 -8.80
C ALA A 292 -27.96 -19.31 -10.02
N ALA A 293 -26.90 -18.59 -10.42
CA ALA A 293 -26.87 -17.68 -11.56
C ALA A 293 -26.85 -18.45 -12.89
N MET A 294 -28.02 -18.94 -13.28
CA MET A 294 -28.29 -19.47 -14.60
C MET A 294 -28.90 -18.34 -15.45
N PRO A 295 -28.18 -17.82 -16.46
CA PRO A 295 -28.73 -16.79 -17.35
C PRO A 295 -29.92 -17.35 -18.14
N ALA A 296 -30.70 -16.47 -18.78
CA ALA A 296 -31.88 -16.83 -19.55
C ALA A 296 -31.61 -17.95 -20.59
N ASP A 297 -32.67 -18.69 -20.94
CA ASP A 297 -32.60 -19.80 -21.89
C ASP A 297 -31.85 -19.40 -23.18
N GLY A 298 -30.82 -20.20 -23.52
CA GLY A 298 -30.00 -20.02 -24.71
C GLY A 298 -28.60 -19.44 -24.46
N ILE A 299 -28.32 -18.85 -23.29
CA ILE A 299 -26.97 -18.39 -22.94
C ILE A 299 -26.15 -19.55 -22.36
N GLN A 300 -25.17 -20.01 -23.12
CA GLN A 300 -24.23 -21.05 -22.69
C GLN A 300 -23.08 -20.40 -21.89
N VAL A 301 -23.16 -20.36 -20.57
CA VAL A 301 -22.09 -19.76 -19.71
C VAL A 301 -20.69 -20.29 -20.08
N ALA A 302 -20.60 -21.58 -20.43
CA ALA A 302 -19.35 -22.23 -20.81
C ALA A 302 -18.73 -21.73 -22.14
N SER A 303 -19.45 -20.96 -22.97
CA SER A 303 -18.88 -20.34 -24.17
C SER A 303 -18.02 -19.11 -23.84
N TYR A 304 -18.20 -18.51 -22.67
CA TYR A 304 -17.44 -17.35 -22.24
C TYR A 304 -16.20 -17.77 -21.46
N THR A 305 -15.10 -17.03 -21.64
CA THR A 305 -13.85 -17.34 -20.94
C THR A 305 -13.91 -16.88 -19.47
N TYR A 306 -14.62 -15.79 -19.19
CA TYR A 306 -14.76 -15.21 -17.86
C TYR A 306 -16.22 -14.93 -17.53
N SER A 307 -16.58 -15.10 -16.26
CA SER A 307 -17.92 -14.82 -15.72
C SER A 307 -17.84 -13.86 -14.55
N MET A 308 -18.64 -12.80 -14.61
CA MET A 308 -18.69 -11.76 -13.57
C MET A 308 -20.09 -11.70 -12.99
N TYR A 309 -20.19 -11.59 -11.67
CA TYR A 309 -21.45 -11.56 -10.94
C TYR A 309 -21.58 -10.23 -10.21
N ILE A 310 -22.57 -9.42 -10.58
CA ILE A 310 -22.85 -8.15 -9.89
C ILE A 310 -24.00 -8.41 -8.93
N LEU A 311 -23.70 -8.26 -7.64
CA LEU A 311 -24.58 -8.67 -6.57
C LEU A 311 -25.83 -7.79 -6.45
N PRO A 312 -26.91 -8.29 -5.83
CA PRO A 312 -28.04 -7.48 -5.41
C PRO A 312 -27.64 -6.38 -4.42
N HIS A 313 -28.40 -5.28 -4.41
CA HIS A 313 -28.23 -4.24 -3.41
C HIS A 313 -28.58 -4.78 -2.01
N ASN A 314 -27.88 -4.27 -0.99
CA ASN A 314 -28.07 -4.60 0.43
C ASN A 314 -27.64 -6.00 0.87
N LEU A 315 -26.79 -6.70 0.09
CA LEU A 315 -26.06 -7.84 0.63
C LEU A 315 -24.95 -7.36 1.57
N ALA A 316 -24.85 -7.96 2.75
CA ALA A 316 -23.88 -7.61 3.77
C ALA A 316 -22.51 -8.29 3.53
N CYS A 317 -21.93 -8.08 2.34
CA CYS A 317 -20.62 -8.64 2.00
C CYS A 317 -19.50 -7.78 2.60
N LEU A 318 -18.47 -8.41 3.17
CA LEU A 318 -17.34 -7.73 3.82
C LEU A 318 -16.23 -7.29 2.83
N TRP A 319 -16.58 -7.18 1.56
CA TRP A 319 -15.67 -6.94 0.44
C TRP A 319 -16.41 -6.19 -0.68
N SER A 320 -15.71 -5.33 -1.41
CA SER A 320 -16.27 -4.58 -2.54
C SER A 320 -16.20 -5.37 -3.86
N GLY A 321 -15.15 -6.18 -4.00
CA GLY A 321 -14.95 -7.15 -5.06
C GLY A 321 -14.34 -8.42 -4.50
N MET A 322 -14.47 -9.52 -5.24
CA MET A 322 -13.83 -10.80 -4.94
C MET A 322 -13.53 -11.52 -6.25
N ALA A 323 -12.43 -12.27 -6.28
CA ALA A 323 -12.07 -13.07 -7.43
C ALA A 323 -11.36 -14.38 -7.06
N GLU A 324 -11.33 -15.27 -8.04
CA GLU A 324 -10.48 -16.46 -8.02
C GLU A 324 -9.05 -16.12 -8.45
N ILE A 325 -8.06 -16.58 -7.69
CA ILE A 325 -6.63 -16.49 -7.98
C ILE A 325 -6.08 -17.88 -8.28
N PRO A 326 -5.43 -18.08 -9.44
CA PRO A 326 -5.97 -17.61 -10.71
C PRO A 326 -7.31 -18.31 -10.99
N GLY A 327 -8.13 -17.75 -11.86
CA GLY A 327 -9.44 -18.31 -12.14
C GLY A 327 -10.16 -17.61 -13.26
N THR A 328 -11.49 -17.73 -13.29
CA THR A 328 -12.33 -17.15 -14.35
C THR A 328 -13.57 -16.45 -13.82
N LYS A 329 -13.76 -16.44 -12.50
CA LYS A 329 -14.92 -15.87 -11.84
C LYS A 329 -14.55 -14.68 -10.98
N THR A 330 -15.45 -13.70 -10.98
CA THR A 330 -15.35 -12.46 -10.22
C THR A 330 -16.72 -12.01 -9.72
N TRP A 331 -16.78 -11.44 -8.52
CA TRP A 331 -18.00 -10.92 -7.90
C TRP A 331 -17.81 -9.45 -7.49
N PHE A 332 -18.85 -8.64 -7.62
CA PHE A 332 -18.81 -7.21 -7.30
C PHE A 332 -20.07 -6.76 -6.54
N LEU A 333 -19.89 -5.86 -5.57
CA LEU A 333 -21.01 -5.09 -5.05
C LEU A 333 -21.58 -4.15 -6.13
N PRO A 334 -22.90 -3.88 -6.15
CA PRO A 334 -23.56 -3.08 -7.18
C PRO A 334 -23.42 -1.55 -6.96
N ASP A 335 -22.33 -1.09 -6.35
CA ASP A 335 -22.15 0.30 -5.94
C ASP A 335 -20.81 0.90 -6.37
N THR A 336 -20.56 2.15 -5.93
CA THR A 336 -19.34 2.93 -6.25
C THR A 336 -18.07 2.35 -5.65
N SER A 337 -18.17 1.47 -4.65
CA SER A 337 -17.03 0.74 -4.11
C SER A 337 -16.72 -0.53 -4.92
N GLY A 338 -17.75 -1.18 -5.48
CA GLY A 338 -17.65 -2.40 -6.27
C GLY A 338 -17.59 -2.16 -7.79
N ILE A 339 -18.65 -2.55 -8.50
CA ILE A 339 -18.68 -2.60 -9.97
C ILE A 339 -18.47 -1.24 -10.64
N TYR A 340 -18.65 -0.11 -9.95
CA TYR A 340 -18.41 1.23 -10.50
C TYR A 340 -17.03 1.83 -10.12
N SER A 341 -16.17 1.04 -9.48
CA SER A 341 -14.78 1.38 -9.18
C SER A 341 -13.82 0.75 -10.19
N LYS A 342 -13.13 1.57 -10.99
CA LYS A 342 -12.15 1.10 -11.99
C LYS A 342 -11.04 0.27 -11.36
N GLY A 343 -10.53 0.71 -10.20
CA GLY A 343 -9.49 0.02 -9.44
C GLY A 343 -9.93 -1.36 -9.01
N VAL A 344 -11.12 -1.49 -8.40
CA VAL A 344 -11.66 -2.78 -7.96
C VAL A 344 -11.95 -3.71 -9.14
N VAL A 345 -12.58 -3.22 -10.21
CA VAL A 345 -12.80 -4.04 -11.41
C VAL A 345 -11.49 -4.55 -12.01
N MET A 346 -10.45 -3.71 -12.07
CA MET A 346 -9.13 -4.15 -12.52
C MET A 346 -8.45 -5.12 -11.55
N GLN A 347 -8.48 -4.85 -10.25
CA GLN A 347 -7.96 -5.73 -9.21
C GLN A 347 -8.51 -7.15 -9.34
N GLU A 348 -9.84 -7.26 -9.34
CA GLU A 348 -10.50 -8.56 -9.31
C GLU A 348 -10.34 -9.34 -10.61
N ILE A 349 -10.25 -8.66 -11.75
CA ILE A 349 -9.94 -9.33 -13.01
C ILE A 349 -8.48 -9.76 -13.04
N LEU A 350 -7.55 -8.95 -12.53
CA LEU A 350 -6.12 -9.31 -12.50
C LEU A 350 -5.81 -10.44 -11.52
N HIS A 351 -6.61 -10.63 -10.48
CA HIS A 351 -6.59 -11.84 -9.66
C HIS A 351 -6.80 -13.11 -10.49
N ASN A 352 -7.69 -13.09 -11.49
CA ASN A 352 -7.88 -14.23 -12.40
C ASN A 352 -6.61 -14.58 -13.19
N PHE A 353 -5.65 -13.66 -13.32
CA PHE A 353 -4.35 -13.84 -13.96
C PHE A 353 -3.21 -14.10 -12.97
N GLY A 354 -3.51 -14.31 -11.69
CA GLY A 354 -2.53 -14.68 -10.67
C GLY A 354 -1.77 -13.50 -10.06
N LEU A 355 -2.28 -12.27 -10.19
CA LEU A 355 -1.79 -11.17 -9.36
C LEU A 355 -2.42 -11.23 -7.96
N TYR A 356 -1.69 -10.68 -7.00
CA TYR A 356 -2.06 -10.58 -5.59
C TYR A 356 -2.18 -9.10 -5.21
N HIS A 357 -2.70 -8.82 -4.02
CA HIS A 357 -2.86 -7.46 -3.55
C HIS A 357 -1.51 -6.73 -3.46
N GLY A 358 -1.55 -5.43 -3.70
CA GLY A 358 -0.45 -4.50 -3.50
C GLY A 358 -0.36 -4.09 -2.04
N TRP A 359 0.86 -3.90 -1.57
CA TRP A 359 1.19 -3.62 -0.18
C TRP A 359 1.87 -2.25 -0.07
N LYS A 360 1.79 -1.67 1.13
CA LYS A 360 2.64 -0.54 1.50
C LYS A 360 2.89 -0.63 3.00
N ASP A 361 4.15 -0.52 3.40
CA ASP A 361 4.56 -0.55 4.82
C ASP A 361 4.05 -1.80 5.58
N GLY A 362 4.05 -2.95 4.89
CA GLY A 362 3.56 -4.21 5.46
C GLY A 362 2.04 -4.32 5.61
N GLN A 363 1.28 -3.34 5.10
CA GLN A 363 -0.17 -3.36 5.08
C GLN A 363 -0.71 -3.62 3.67
N GLU A 364 -1.55 -4.63 3.56
CA GLU A 364 -2.29 -4.99 2.35
C GLU A 364 -3.23 -3.85 1.95
N TYR A 365 -3.39 -3.62 0.65
CA TYR A 365 -4.24 -2.56 0.06
C TYR A 365 -3.78 -1.12 0.26
N ASN A 366 -2.77 -0.83 1.07
CA ASN A 366 -2.31 0.54 1.32
C ASN A 366 -1.49 1.15 0.15
N ASP A 367 -1.28 0.41 -0.93
CA ASP A 367 -0.72 0.96 -2.15
C ASP A 367 -1.81 1.63 -3.01
N TYR A 368 -1.96 2.94 -2.86
CA TYR A 368 -2.90 3.73 -3.67
C TYR A 368 -2.37 4.04 -5.08
N SER A 369 -1.17 3.56 -5.45
CA SER A 369 -0.54 3.80 -6.75
C SER A 369 -0.83 2.72 -7.80
N THR A 370 -1.58 1.68 -7.44
CA THR A 370 -1.95 0.57 -8.35
C THR A 370 -3.37 0.08 -8.06
N ALA A 371 -4.04 -0.44 -9.09
CA ALA A 371 -5.28 -1.19 -8.96
C ALA A 371 -5.16 -2.41 -8.03
N MET A 372 -3.98 -3.04 -7.89
CA MET A 372 -3.83 -4.17 -6.97
C MET A 372 -3.84 -3.76 -5.49
N GLY A 373 -3.66 -2.48 -5.18
CA GLY A 373 -3.85 -1.94 -3.84
C GLY A 373 -5.23 -1.28 -3.70
N SER A 374 -5.27 0.02 -3.40
CA SER A 374 -6.56 0.78 -3.33
C SER A 374 -6.65 1.89 -4.37
N GLY A 375 -5.76 1.88 -5.37
CA GLY A 375 -5.69 2.92 -6.39
C GLY A 375 -6.66 2.70 -7.56
N ASN A 376 -7.22 3.77 -8.11
CA ASN A 376 -7.96 3.72 -9.39
C ASN A 376 -7.02 3.92 -10.59
N SER A 377 -5.89 3.22 -10.61
CA SER A 377 -4.78 3.46 -11.56
C SER A 377 -4.29 2.16 -12.18
N CYS A 378 -3.41 2.21 -13.18
CA CYS A 378 -2.85 1.02 -13.80
C CYS A 378 -1.96 0.22 -12.82
N PRO A 379 -1.65 -1.05 -13.14
CA PRO A 379 -0.76 -1.88 -12.33
C PRO A 379 0.61 -1.22 -12.09
N SER A 380 1.24 -1.56 -10.97
CA SER A 380 2.59 -1.11 -10.63
C SER A 380 3.63 -1.73 -11.58
N ALA A 381 4.86 -1.19 -11.61
CA ALA A 381 5.93 -1.70 -12.46
C ALA A 381 6.21 -3.22 -12.30
N PRO A 382 6.34 -3.78 -11.08
CA PRO A 382 6.51 -5.22 -10.92
C PRO A 382 5.28 -6.01 -11.38
N GLU A 383 4.06 -5.49 -11.23
CA GLU A 383 2.84 -6.14 -11.73
C GLU A 383 2.80 -6.15 -13.26
N LEU A 384 3.13 -5.02 -13.91
CA LEU A 384 3.25 -4.92 -15.37
C LEU A 384 4.31 -5.88 -15.92
N TRP A 385 5.47 -5.95 -15.26
CA TRP A 385 6.54 -6.89 -15.62
C TRP A 385 6.07 -8.34 -15.49
N ARG A 386 5.42 -8.68 -14.37
CA ARG A 386 4.86 -10.00 -14.13
C ARG A 386 3.86 -10.36 -15.22
N LEU A 387 2.88 -9.51 -15.50
CA LEU A 387 1.86 -9.78 -16.54
C LEU A 387 2.45 -9.93 -17.95
N GLY A 388 3.71 -9.48 -18.16
CA GLY A 388 4.34 -9.41 -19.47
C GLY A 388 3.91 -8.18 -20.26
N TRP A 389 3.23 -7.21 -19.63
CA TRP A 389 2.70 -6.03 -20.28
C TRP A 389 3.75 -4.96 -20.52
N ALA A 390 4.80 -4.91 -19.70
CA ALA A 390 5.89 -3.97 -19.89
C ALA A 390 7.26 -4.58 -19.62
N THR A 391 8.30 -4.00 -20.21
CA THR A 391 9.69 -4.41 -20.08
C THR A 391 10.57 -3.31 -19.45
N PRO A 392 11.63 -3.69 -18.72
CA PRO A 392 12.54 -2.73 -18.13
C PRO A 392 13.46 -2.10 -19.18
N LEU A 393 13.73 -0.81 -18.99
CA LEU A 393 14.76 -0.05 -19.69
C LEU A 393 16.16 -0.59 -19.37
N ALA A 394 16.36 -0.99 -18.11
CA ALA A 394 17.60 -1.57 -17.63
C ALA A 394 17.33 -2.61 -16.53
N GLN A 395 18.12 -3.68 -16.55
CA GLN A 395 18.20 -4.66 -15.47
C GLN A 395 19.58 -4.57 -14.82
N LEU A 396 19.60 -4.14 -13.56
CA LEU A 396 20.82 -3.85 -12.81
C LEU A 396 21.09 -4.96 -11.80
N ASN A 397 22.29 -5.52 -11.84
CA ASN A 397 22.82 -6.50 -10.88
C ASN A 397 24.33 -6.25 -10.71
N SER A 398 25.01 -7.07 -9.93
CA SER A 398 26.43 -6.89 -9.61
C SER A 398 27.34 -6.87 -10.85
N THR A 399 26.94 -7.58 -11.91
CA THR A 399 27.65 -7.65 -13.20
C THR A 399 27.38 -6.42 -14.06
N SER A 400 26.14 -5.95 -14.12
CA SER A 400 25.74 -4.84 -14.99
C SER A 400 25.80 -3.46 -14.32
N PHE A 401 26.02 -3.40 -13.00
CA PHE A 401 26.04 -2.16 -12.22
C PHE A 401 27.26 -2.11 -11.29
N PRO A 402 28.37 -1.48 -11.75
CA PRO A 402 29.61 -1.41 -10.98
C PRO A 402 29.45 -0.53 -9.74
N MET A 403 30.26 -0.82 -8.73
CA MET A 403 30.30 -0.07 -7.47
C MET A 403 30.87 1.34 -7.67
N ALA A 404 30.49 2.26 -6.78
CA ALA A 404 30.97 3.63 -6.70
C ALA A 404 30.84 4.44 -8.01
N THR A 405 29.96 4.01 -8.91
CA THR A 405 29.79 4.63 -10.23
C THR A 405 28.34 4.99 -10.44
N TYR A 406 28.08 6.24 -10.80
CA TYR A 406 26.75 6.67 -11.19
C TYR A 406 26.37 6.14 -12.59
N LYS A 407 25.16 5.60 -12.69
CA LYS A 407 24.48 5.31 -13.97
C LYS A 407 23.24 6.18 -14.08
N THR A 408 23.15 6.91 -15.18
CA THR A 408 22.04 7.82 -15.47
C THR A 408 21.13 7.25 -16.55
N PHE A 409 19.83 7.35 -16.34
CA PHE A 409 18.78 6.87 -17.23
C PHE A 409 17.79 8.01 -17.50
N THR A 410 17.29 8.10 -18.72
CA THR A 410 16.08 8.89 -19.01
C THR A 410 14.90 7.93 -18.97
N LEU A 411 14.12 7.98 -17.90
CA LEU A 411 13.04 7.04 -17.63
C LEU A 411 11.70 7.63 -18.14
N PRO A 412 11.07 7.04 -19.17
CA PRO A 412 9.75 7.46 -19.62
C PRO A 412 8.65 7.05 -18.62
N ALA A 413 7.55 7.80 -18.63
CA ALA A 413 6.36 7.47 -17.86
C ALA A 413 5.72 6.17 -18.34
N THR A 414 5.17 5.38 -17.43
CA THR A 414 4.57 4.07 -17.73
C THR A 414 3.46 4.14 -18.76
N TYR A 415 2.68 5.21 -18.83
CA TYR A 415 1.56 5.30 -19.78
C TYR A 415 2.00 5.42 -21.25
N LEU A 416 3.27 5.73 -21.54
CA LEU A 416 3.76 5.97 -22.90
C LEU A 416 3.87 4.70 -23.75
N GLY A 417 4.03 3.53 -23.14
CA GLY A 417 4.11 2.28 -23.87
C GLY A 417 4.67 1.11 -23.07
N PRO A 418 4.76 -0.08 -23.69
CA PRO A 418 5.17 -1.29 -22.99
C PRO A 418 6.69 -1.45 -22.86
N THR A 419 7.50 -0.68 -23.60
CA THR A 419 8.94 -0.93 -23.69
C THR A 419 9.74 0.11 -22.94
N GLY A 420 10.63 -0.34 -22.06
CA GLY A 420 11.62 0.53 -21.44
C GLY A 420 11.05 1.53 -20.43
N VAL A 421 9.98 1.19 -19.71
CA VAL A 421 9.25 2.11 -18.81
C VAL A 421 9.54 1.91 -17.33
N MET A 422 10.50 1.05 -16.99
CA MET A 422 10.92 0.80 -15.61
C MET A 422 12.40 0.43 -15.53
N ILE A 423 13.02 0.63 -14.38
CA ILE A 423 14.35 0.06 -14.08
C ILE A 423 14.15 -1.05 -13.05
N LYS A 424 14.70 -2.22 -13.35
CA LYS A 424 14.67 -3.37 -12.44
C LYS A 424 16.03 -3.53 -11.80
N ILE A 425 16.08 -3.65 -10.48
CA ILE A 425 17.31 -3.82 -9.71
C ILE A 425 17.25 -5.14 -8.94
N GLN A 426 18.26 -5.97 -9.15
CA GLN A 426 18.47 -7.24 -8.48
C GLN A 426 19.74 -7.11 -7.62
N PRO A 427 19.62 -6.78 -6.33
CA PRO A 427 20.74 -6.43 -5.47
C PRO A 427 21.51 -7.68 -4.98
N ASP A 428 21.93 -8.51 -5.92
CA ASP A 428 22.74 -9.73 -5.70
C ASP A 428 24.06 -9.48 -4.97
N TRP A 429 24.56 -8.25 -5.01
CA TRP A 429 25.70 -7.79 -4.23
C TRP A 429 25.48 -7.75 -2.71
N LEU A 430 24.26 -7.93 -2.23
CA LEU A 430 23.95 -8.07 -0.82
C LEU A 430 24.15 -9.52 -0.32
N GLY A 431 24.56 -10.44 -1.19
CA GLY A 431 24.82 -11.85 -0.86
C GLY A 431 23.54 -12.68 -0.74
N GLU A 432 23.65 -13.95 -0.37
CA GLU A 432 22.52 -14.89 -0.45
C GLU A 432 21.29 -14.49 0.40
N LEU A 433 21.53 -13.70 1.45
CA LEU A 433 20.53 -13.24 2.42
C LEU A 433 19.57 -12.17 1.88
N TYR A 434 19.85 -11.52 0.75
CA TYR A 434 18.90 -10.55 0.18
C TYR A 434 17.67 -11.30 -0.32
N THR A 435 16.46 -10.77 -0.11
CA THR A 435 15.22 -11.44 -0.49
C THR A 435 14.35 -10.63 -1.43
N MET A 436 14.74 -9.41 -1.80
CA MET A 436 13.91 -8.48 -2.56
C MET A 436 14.60 -7.98 -3.83
N ASN A 437 13.83 -7.84 -4.91
CA ASN A 437 14.17 -7.03 -6.09
C ASN A 437 13.42 -5.70 -6.03
N MET A 438 13.99 -4.66 -6.64
CA MET A 438 13.37 -3.33 -6.70
C MET A 438 12.98 -2.95 -8.13
N TYR A 439 11.92 -2.15 -8.25
CA TYR A 439 11.43 -1.58 -9.49
C TYR A 439 11.26 -0.08 -9.33
N LEU A 440 11.78 0.68 -10.28
CA LEU A 440 11.65 2.14 -10.33
C LEU A 440 10.87 2.49 -11.59
N ALA A 441 9.80 3.25 -11.46
CA ALA A 441 8.97 3.69 -12.59
C ALA A 441 8.44 5.11 -12.38
N LEU A 442 8.46 5.91 -13.45
CA LEU A 442 7.82 7.21 -13.46
C LEU A 442 6.31 7.02 -13.69
N ARG A 443 5.49 7.52 -12.76
CA ARG A 443 4.03 7.50 -12.89
C ARG A 443 3.53 8.91 -13.16
N VAL A 444 2.60 9.06 -14.10
CA VAL A 444 2.03 10.34 -14.52
C VAL A 444 0.55 10.14 -14.74
N LYS A 445 -0.26 11.11 -14.31
CA LYS A 445 -1.72 11.08 -14.37
C LYS A 445 -2.23 11.29 -15.79
N MET A 446 -2.08 10.28 -16.65
CA MET A 446 -2.45 10.32 -18.06
C MET A 446 -2.89 8.94 -18.57
N ALA A 447 -3.71 8.93 -19.62
CA ALA A 447 -4.25 7.72 -20.23
C ALA A 447 -4.89 6.78 -19.17
N GLY A 448 -4.44 5.52 -19.09
CA GLY A 448 -4.90 4.57 -18.07
C GLY A 448 -4.67 5.07 -16.64
N ASP A 449 -3.63 5.86 -16.39
CA ASP A 449 -3.37 6.49 -15.09
C ASP A 449 -4.12 7.83 -14.90
N SER A 450 -5.15 8.13 -15.69
CA SER A 450 -5.92 9.39 -15.58
C SER A 450 -6.52 9.68 -14.20
N HIS A 451 -6.74 8.67 -13.35
CA HIS A 451 -7.20 8.81 -11.97
C HIS A 451 -6.09 8.57 -10.92
N LEU A 452 -4.83 8.53 -11.34
CA LEU A 452 -3.70 8.48 -10.41
C LEU A 452 -3.74 9.71 -9.49
N ILE A 453 -3.64 9.48 -8.18
CA ILE A 453 -3.68 10.55 -7.19
C ILE A 453 -2.39 11.38 -7.22
N GLU A 454 -2.47 12.66 -6.82
CA GLU A 454 -1.35 13.60 -6.94
C GLU A 454 -0.11 13.19 -6.14
N GLN A 455 -0.27 12.35 -5.11
CA GLN A 455 0.86 11.78 -4.37
C GLN A 455 1.85 11.01 -5.27
N PHE A 456 1.41 10.47 -6.40
CA PHE A 456 2.22 9.68 -7.32
C PHE A 456 2.41 10.32 -8.70
N ASN A 457 1.68 11.39 -8.98
CA ASN A 457 1.69 12.04 -10.29
C ASN A 457 2.99 12.82 -10.52
N GLY A 458 3.71 12.50 -11.60
CA GLY A 458 4.99 13.13 -11.93
C GLY A 458 6.13 12.68 -11.01
N LYS A 459 5.97 11.57 -10.29
CA LYS A 459 6.92 11.06 -9.30
C LYS A 459 7.53 9.73 -9.72
N LEU A 460 8.71 9.47 -9.17
CA LEU A 460 9.38 8.19 -9.30
C LEU A 460 8.86 7.23 -8.21
N ASN A 461 8.00 6.29 -8.60
CA ASN A 461 7.50 5.26 -7.70
C ASN A 461 8.51 4.11 -7.61
N ILE A 462 8.70 3.61 -6.40
CA ILE A 462 9.64 2.54 -6.09
C ILE A 462 8.90 1.43 -5.38
N HIS A 463 8.93 0.25 -5.99
CA HIS A 463 8.31 -0.95 -5.46
C HIS A 463 9.38 -2.02 -5.18
N GLU A 464 9.16 -2.82 -4.15
CA GLU A 464 9.92 -4.03 -3.87
C GLU A 464 9.05 -5.28 -4.02
N ILE A 465 9.68 -6.40 -4.37
CA ILE A 465 9.02 -7.70 -4.55
C ILE A 465 9.98 -8.82 -4.14
N ASN A 466 9.45 -9.91 -3.58
CA ASN A 466 10.25 -11.08 -3.24
C ASN A 466 11.00 -11.63 -4.47
N LYS A 467 12.34 -11.72 -4.37
CA LYS A 467 13.25 -12.11 -5.46
C LYS A 467 12.93 -13.48 -6.03
N SER A 468 12.51 -14.44 -5.18
CA SER A 468 12.22 -15.80 -5.63
C SER A 468 10.98 -15.78 -6.53
N MET A 469 9.98 -14.99 -6.13
CA MET A 469 8.68 -14.93 -6.77
C MET A 469 8.66 -14.02 -7.99
N ASP A 470 9.58 -13.07 -8.10
CA ASP A 470 9.61 -12.00 -9.12
C ASP A 470 9.54 -12.50 -10.58
N LYS A 471 10.15 -13.64 -10.91
CA LYS A 471 10.06 -14.27 -12.24
C LYS A 471 9.20 -15.53 -12.28
N GLN A 472 8.65 -15.94 -11.15
CA GLN A 472 7.96 -17.21 -11.04
C GLN A 472 6.55 -17.00 -10.50
N PHE A 473 5.60 -16.93 -11.43
CA PHE A 473 4.16 -17.04 -11.15
C PHE A 473 3.76 -18.33 -10.42
N LEU A 474 4.70 -19.28 -10.39
CA LEU A 474 4.51 -20.62 -9.89
C LEU A 474 5.00 -20.82 -8.47
N ILE A 475 5.84 -19.92 -7.94
CA ILE A 475 6.32 -20.06 -6.56
C ILE A 475 5.19 -19.73 -5.60
N ASP A 476 5.15 -20.50 -4.52
CA ASP A 476 4.07 -20.45 -3.58
C ASP A 476 3.99 -19.13 -2.79
N GLY A 477 2.77 -18.61 -2.61
CA GLY A 477 2.46 -17.45 -1.74
C GLY A 477 2.14 -16.13 -2.45
N ASP A 478 1.91 -15.09 -1.64
CA ASP A 478 1.80 -13.70 -2.10
C ASP A 478 3.22 -13.13 -2.33
N PRO A 479 3.55 -12.61 -3.53
CA PRO A 479 4.83 -11.96 -3.81
C PRO A 479 5.10 -10.71 -2.96
N LYS A 480 4.09 -10.20 -2.25
CA LYS A 480 4.10 -9.00 -1.42
C LYS A 480 4.73 -7.82 -2.14
N ILE A 481 4.17 -7.51 -3.30
CA ILE A 481 4.58 -6.33 -4.09
C ILE A 481 4.26 -5.10 -3.26
N SER A 482 5.30 -4.42 -2.78
CA SER A 482 5.15 -3.30 -1.83
C SER A 482 5.68 -2.01 -2.41
N LEU A 483 4.88 -0.95 -2.39
CA LEU A 483 5.38 0.41 -2.56
C LEU A 483 6.24 0.77 -1.34
N ILE A 484 7.45 1.26 -1.59
CA ILE A 484 8.37 1.70 -0.53
C ILE A 484 8.69 3.20 -0.60
N ALA A 485 8.48 3.85 -1.74
CA ALA A 485 8.62 5.29 -1.88
C ALA A 485 7.95 5.83 -3.16
N ALA A 486 7.59 7.12 -3.11
CA ALA A 486 7.25 7.92 -4.28
C ALA A 486 8.03 9.24 -4.18
N LEU A 487 9.05 9.39 -5.01
CA LEU A 487 10.03 10.46 -4.89
C LEU A 487 9.72 11.64 -5.80
N ASP A 488 9.79 12.85 -5.24
CA ASP A 488 9.65 14.09 -5.98
C ASP A 488 10.83 14.35 -6.92
N PRO A 489 10.62 15.06 -8.04
CA PRO A 489 11.71 15.57 -8.88
C PRO A 489 12.71 16.39 -8.05
N GLY A 490 14.02 16.19 -8.28
CA GLY A 490 15.09 16.83 -7.52
C GLY A 490 15.54 16.08 -6.26
N SER A 491 14.87 14.99 -5.88
CA SER A 491 15.20 14.23 -4.67
C SER A 491 16.56 13.56 -4.74
N SER A 492 17.25 13.47 -3.59
CA SER A 492 18.49 12.71 -3.40
C SER A 492 18.32 11.81 -2.17
N VAL A 493 18.20 10.50 -2.39
CA VAL A 493 17.80 9.56 -1.34
C VAL A 493 18.74 8.36 -1.27
N PRO A 494 19.40 8.10 -0.13
CA PRO A 494 20.11 6.86 0.10
C PRO A 494 19.15 5.73 0.54
N TYR A 495 19.24 4.59 -0.12
CA TYR A 495 18.59 3.33 0.25
C TYR A 495 19.64 2.39 0.85
N PHE A 496 19.97 2.58 2.13
CA PHE A 496 21.04 1.84 2.81
C PHE A 496 20.81 0.32 2.82
N ARG A 497 19.55 -0.13 3.00
CA ARG A 497 19.16 -1.55 2.90
C ARG A 497 19.60 -2.20 1.59
N TYR A 498 19.63 -1.39 0.51
CA TYR A 498 20.00 -1.83 -0.83
C TYR A 498 21.43 -1.43 -1.24
N LYS A 499 22.12 -0.66 -0.38
CA LYS A 499 23.38 0.02 -0.67
C LYS A 499 23.34 0.82 -1.97
N LEU A 500 22.25 1.56 -2.15
CA LEU A 500 22.01 2.39 -3.32
C LEU A 500 21.86 3.85 -2.93
N HIS A 501 22.34 4.73 -3.79
CA HIS A 501 22.02 6.15 -3.78
C HIS A 501 21.27 6.50 -5.05
N LEU A 502 20.15 7.17 -4.89
CA LEU A 502 19.25 7.55 -5.96
C LEU A 502 19.13 9.07 -6.02
N LEU A 503 19.38 9.61 -7.21
CA LEU A 503 19.17 11.00 -7.56
C LEU A 503 18.07 11.08 -8.61
N VAL A 504 17.04 11.87 -8.34
CA VAL A 504 15.91 12.10 -9.24
C VAL A 504 16.07 13.50 -9.83
N GLY A 505 16.18 13.59 -11.15
CA GLY A 505 16.27 14.86 -11.86
C GLY A 505 14.92 15.58 -11.94
N ALA A 506 14.88 16.66 -12.73
CA ALA A 506 13.64 17.36 -13.03
C ALA A 506 12.70 16.47 -13.87
N PHE A 507 11.41 16.58 -13.63
CA PHE A 507 10.38 15.98 -14.47
C PHE A 507 10.18 16.84 -15.73
N ASP A 508 10.41 16.24 -16.91
CA ASP A 508 10.11 16.85 -18.19
C ASP A 508 8.67 16.52 -18.58
N SER A 509 7.75 17.47 -18.33
CA SER A 509 6.33 17.30 -18.63
C SER A 509 6.03 17.21 -20.13
N LYS A 510 6.89 17.76 -21.01
CA LYS A 510 6.68 17.72 -22.46
C LYS A 510 6.91 16.32 -23.02
N ASN A 511 7.98 15.68 -22.57
CA ASN A 511 8.32 14.32 -22.99
C ASN A 511 7.78 13.24 -22.04
N SER A 512 7.21 13.64 -20.90
CA SER A 512 6.80 12.74 -19.82
C SER A 512 7.92 11.78 -19.40
N THR A 513 9.10 12.35 -19.18
CA THR A 513 10.31 11.62 -18.78
C THR A 513 10.92 12.22 -17.52
N ILE A 514 11.67 11.42 -16.77
CA ILE A 514 12.48 11.89 -15.62
C ILE A 514 13.89 11.32 -15.71
N ILE A 515 14.89 12.11 -15.34
CA ILE A 515 16.26 11.61 -15.24
C ILE A 515 16.42 10.88 -13.92
N VAL A 516 16.89 9.64 -13.95
CA VAL A 516 17.16 8.82 -12.77
C VAL A 516 18.63 8.47 -12.75
N THR A 517 19.35 8.87 -11.70
CA THR A 517 20.78 8.58 -11.55
C THR A 517 21.00 7.71 -10.31
N LEU A 518 21.63 6.57 -10.50
CA LEU A 518 21.80 5.50 -9.51
C LEU A 518 23.28 5.28 -9.24
N CYS A 519 23.69 5.19 -7.97
CA CYS A 519 25.01 4.69 -7.60
C CYS A 519 24.88 3.57 -6.56
N ARG A 520 25.65 2.50 -6.74
CA ARG A 520 25.80 1.40 -5.78
C ARG A 520 27.04 1.65 -4.92
N PHE A 521 26.91 1.58 -3.60
CA PHE A 521 28.04 1.69 -2.66
C PHE A 521 28.23 0.41 -1.83
N VAL A 522 29.32 0.32 -1.08
CA VAL A 522 29.64 -0.83 -0.21
C VAL A 522 29.50 -0.47 1.25
N THR A 523 30.16 0.61 1.66
CA THR A 523 30.27 1.08 3.04
C THR A 523 29.47 2.35 3.24
N GLY A 524 29.50 3.29 2.30
CA GLY A 524 28.84 4.57 2.49
C GLY A 524 28.64 5.42 1.25
N LEU A 525 27.81 6.44 1.41
CA LEU A 525 27.44 7.40 0.37
C LEU A 525 28.65 8.16 -0.20
N ASN A 526 29.71 8.31 0.57
CA ASN A 526 30.95 8.96 0.18
C ASN A 526 31.68 8.23 -0.97
N GLU A 527 31.36 6.97 -1.24
CA GLU A 527 31.87 6.26 -2.43
C GLU A 527 31.21 6.78 -3.71
N CYS A 528 29.97 7.27 -3.62
CA CYS A 528 29.21 7.85 -4.73
C CYS A 528 29.58 9.32 -4.93
N THR A 529 30.86 9.60 -5.15
CA THR A 529 31.32 10.98 -5.42
C THR A 529 30.90 11.43 -6.83
N ALA A 530 30.37 12.65 -6.93
CA ALA A 530 29.93 13.25 -8.19
C ALA A 530 31.08 13.49 -9.20
N ASN A 531 32.35 13.26 -8.80
CA ASN A 531 33.54 13.49 -9.61
C ASN A 531 33.61 12.60 -10.88
N ALA A 532 32.70 11.64 -11.05
CA ALA A 532 32.61 10.78 -12.23
C ALA A 532 31.50 11.17 -13.22
N LEU A 533 30.65 12.17 -12.94
CA LEU A 533 29.73 12.69 -13.94
C LEU A 533 30.46 13.74 -14.79
N PRO A 534 30.69 13.52 -16.10
CA PRO A 534 30.98 14.63 -16.99
C PRO A 534 29.75 15.54 -16.92
N MET A 535 29.86 16.67 -16.21
CA MET A 535 28.87 17.72 -16.31
C MET A 535 28.68 18.02 -17.80
N PRO A 536 27.45 18.10 -18.32
CA PRO A 536 27.24 18.64 -19.65
C PRO A 536 27.95 20.00 -19.72
N PRO A 537 28.74 20.29 -20.77
CA PRO A 537 29.60 21.46 -20.81
C PRO A 537 28.76 22.72 -20.62
N SER A 538 28.98 23.39 -19.49
CA SER A 538 28.42 24.69 -19.15
C SER A 538 29.17 25.80 -19.91
N SER A 539 29.17 25.75 -21.25
CA SER A 539 29.73 26.83 -22.08
C SER A 539 29.21 26.82 -23.52
N TRP A 540 27.95 27.21 -23.72
CA TRP A 540 27.62 28.04 -24.88
C TRP A 540 27.75 29.50 -24.46
N SER A 541 28.99 29.99 -24.48
CA SER A 541 29.22 31.44 -24.61
C SER A 541 29.03 31.79 -26.09
N PRO A 542 28.15 32.72 -26.47
CA PRO A 542 28.08 33.20 -27.84
C PRO A 542 29.43 33.84 -28.23
N PRO A 543 29.90 33.66 -29.47
CA PRO A 543 31.16 34.25 -29.92
C PRO A 543 31.08 35.79 -29.86
N PRO A 544 32.21 36.47 -29.60
CA PRO A 544 32.25 37.93 -29.49
C PRO A 544 31.79 38.57 -30.81
N PRO A 545 30.99 39.64 -30.77
CA PRO A 545 30.56 40.33 -31.97
C PRO A 545 31.80 40.93 -32.67
N PRO A 546 31.90 40.83 -34.01
CA PRO A 546 32.97 41.48 -34.74
C PRO A 546 32.85 43.00 -34.63
N ASN A 547 33.99 43.67 -34.49
CA ASN A 547 34.10 45.13 -34.38
C ASN A 547 33.37 45.84 -35.53
N SER A 548 32.35 46.61 -35.20
CA SER A 548 31.70 47.54 -36.13
C SER A 548 32.56 48.80 -36.31
N PRO A 549 32.88 49.22 -37.55
CA PRO A 549 33.52 50.51 -37.81
C PRO A 549 32.53 51.70 -37.68
N SER A 550 33.09 52.86 -37.33
CA SER A 550 32.45 54.17 -37.14
C SER A 550 31.74 54.74 -38.39
N PRO A 551 30.84 55.74 -38.22
CA PRO A 551 29.67 55.94 -39.07
C PRO A 551 29.91 56.89 -40.26
N MET A 552 29.33 56.56 -41.42
CA MET A 552 29.11 57.51 -42.51
C MET A 552 27.69 58.11 -42.44
N SER A 553 27.64 59.42 -42.64
CA SER A 553 26.44 60.27 -42.67
C SER A 553 25.51 59.97 -43.86
N PRO A 554 24.22 60.38 -43.79
CA PRO A 554 23.14 59.82 -44.60
C PRO A 554 23.00 60.50 -45.97
N SER A 555 22.47 59.75 -46.94
CA SER A 555 21.94 60.26 -48.21
C SER A 555 20.53 59.69 -48.48
N PRO A 556 19.71 60.37 -49.31
CA PRO A 556 18.26 60.38 -49.16
C PRO A 556 17.51 59.36 -50.05
N TRP A 557 16.45 58.79 -49.46
CA TRP A 557 15.18 58.28 -50.03
C TRP A 557 15.18 57.21 -51.13
N SER A 558 14.45 56.12 -50.86
CA SER A 558 13.43 55.55 -51.76
C SER A 558 12.34 54.87 -50.93
N PRO A 559 11.04 55.02 -51.24
CA PRO A 559 9.97 54.34 -50.52
C PRO A 559 9.95 52.84 -50.86
N PRO A 560 9.59 51.95 -49.90
CA PRO A 560 9.51 50.52 -50.14
C PRO A 560 8.28 50.17 -51.02
N PRO A 561 8.38 49.15 -51.89
CA PRO A 561 7.27 48.71 -52.73
C PRO A 561 6.17 48.05 -51.88
N SER A 562 4.92 48.23 -52.30
CA SER A 562 3.73 47.66 -51.66
C SER A 562 3.77 46.13 -51.63
N PRO A 563 3.27 45.48 -50.55
CA PRO A 563 3.18 44.03 -50.49
C PRO A 563 2.20 43.49 -51.55
N PRO A 564 2.48 42.35 -52.20
CA PRO A 564 1.56 41.75 -53.16
C PRO A 564 0.32 41.19 -52.45
N ASN A 565 -0.84 41.41 -53.06
CA ASN A 565 -2.13 40.90 -52.59
C ASN A 565 -2.13 39.36 -52.52
N PRO A 566 -2.77 38.76 -51.51
CA PRO A 566 -2.95 37.32 -51.43
C PRO A 566 -3.86 36.83 -52.58
N PRO A 567 -3.55 35.67 -53.20
CA PRO A 567 -4.35 35.15 -54.30
C PRO A 567 -5.73 34.68 -53.82
N SER A 568 -6.76 34.99 -54.61
CA SER A 568 -8.15 34.60 -54.35
C SER A 568 -8.33 33.07 -54.38
N PRO A 569 -9.22 32.51 -53.54
CA PRO A 569 -9.46 31.08 -53.46
C PRO A 569 -10.14 30.55 -54.74
N LEU A 570 -9.57 29.50 -55.31
CA LEU A 570 -10.14 28.76 -56.44
C LEU A 570 -11.36 27.94 -55.99
N PRO A 571 -12.41 27.81 -56.84
CA PRO A 571 -13.60 27.03 -56.52
C PRO A 571 -13.31 25.51 -56.52
N PRO A 572 -14.04 24.72 -55.71
CA PRO A 572 -13.78 23.30 -55.54
C PRO A 572 -14.25 22.49 -56.75
N SER A 573 -13.34 21.69 -57.32
CA SER A 573 -13.65 20.70 -58.36
C SER A 573 -14.25 19.41 -57.76
N PRO A 574 -15.04 18.65 -58.53
CA PRO A 574 -15.76 17.47 -58.04
C PRO A 574 -14.81 16.30 -57.73
N TRP A 575 -15.11 15.58 -56.65
CA TRP A 575 -14.34 14.45 -56.16
C TRP A 575 -14.38 13.26 -57.12
N SER A 576 -13.21 12.78 -57.54
CA SER A 576 -13.04 11.45 -58.15
C SER A 576 -12.80 10.41 -57.06
N PRO A 577 -13.26 9.15 -57.24
CA PRO A 577 -13.07 8.09 -56.24
C PRO A 577 -11.58 7.71 -56.10
N PRO A 578 -11.16 7.26 -54.90
CA PRO A 578 -9.75 6.97 -54.62
C PRO A 578 -9.27 5.70 -55.35
N PRO A 579 -8.01 5.66 -55.81
CA PRO A 579 -7.43 4.49 -56.46
C PRO A 579 -7.21 3.36 -55.45
N SER A 580 -7.35 2.12 -55.93
CA SER A 580 -7.13 0.90 -55.16
C SER A 580 -5.68 0.80 -54.65
N PRO A 581 -5.45 0.25 -53.44
CA PRO A 581 -4.11 0.12 -52.88
C PRO A 581 -3.25 -0.88 -53.67
N PRO A 582 -1.94 -0.61 -53.85
CA PRO A 582 -1.04 -1.52 -54.56
C PRO A 582 -0.77 -2.79 -53.74
N ASN A 583 -0.66 -3.93 -54.42
CA ASN A 583 -0.32 -5.21 -53.82
C ASN A 583 1.04 -5.16 -53.09
N PRO A 584 1.19 -5.82 -51.94
CA PRO A 584 2.46 -5.90 -51.22
C PRO A 584 3.50 -6.69 -52.02
N PRO A 585 4.79 -6.26 -51.99
CA PRO A 585 5.86 -6.98 -52.68
C PRO A 585 6.13 -8.34 -52.02
N SER A 586 6.42 -9.34 -52.85
CA SER A 586 6.79 -10.69 -52.40
C SER A 586 8.08 -10.67 -51.55
N PRO A 587 8.16 -11.47 -50.47
CA PRO A 587 9.34 -11.50 -49.61
C PRO A 587 10.55 -12.10 -50.33
N MET A 588 11.68 -11.39 -50.23
CA MET A 588 13.00 -11.83 -50.71
C MET A 588 13.51 -13.00 -49.83
N PRO A 589 14.17 -14.03 -50.40
CA PRO A 589 14.80 -15.08 -49.60
C PRO A 589 16.04 -14.54 -48.87
N PRO A 590 16.30 -14.95 -47.61
CA PRO A 590 17.48 -14.51 -46.87
C PRO A 590 18.77 -15.13 -47.44
N SER A 591 19.80 -14.30 -47.56
CA SER A 591 21.16 -14.72 -47.91
C SER A 591 21.78 -15.60 -46.79
N PRO A 592 22.61 -16.60 -47.10
CA PRO A 592 23.21 -17.48 -46.09
C PRO A 592 24.26 -16.72 -45.26
N GLN A 593 24.12 -16.74 -43.94
CA GLN A 593 25.16 -16.29 -43.00
C GLN A 593 26.14 -17.42 -42.69
N SER A 594 27.43 -17.12 -42.75
CA SER A 594 28.54 -17.99 -42.33
C SER A 594 28.52 -18.24 -40.81
N PRO A 595 28.82 -19.45 -40.32
CA PRO A 595 28.82 -19.74 -38.88
C PRO A 595 30.05 -19.15 -38.16
N PRO A 596 29.91 -18.72 -36.90
CA PRO A 596 31.01 -18.20 -36.09
C PRO A 596 31.96 -19.32 -35.59
N PRO A 597 33.24 -19.00 -35.31
CA PRO A 597 34.23 -19.99 -34.88
C PRO A 597 34.02 -20.46 -33.43
N SER A 598 34.25 -21.75 -33.21
CA SER A 598 34.07 -22.44 -31.92
C SER A 598 35.12 -22.05 -30.86
N PRO A 599 34.77 -21.98 -29.56
CA PRO A 599 35.72 -21.72 -28.48
C PRO A 599 36.58 -22.96 -28.14
N PRO A 600 37.77 -22.79 -27.50
CA PRO A 600 38.68 -23.89 -27.20
C PRO A 600 38.24 -24.70 -25.97
N ASN A 601 38.38 -26.03 -26.06
CA ASN A 601 37.99 -26.99 -25.01
C ASN A 601 38.92 -26.95 -23.77
N PRO A 602 38.39 -27.03 -22.54
CA PRO A 602 39.18 -27.24 -21.33
C PRO A 602 39.67 -28.71 -21.20
N PRO A 603 40.74 -28.98 -20.41
CA PRO A 603 41.37 -30.29 -20.33
C PRO A 603 40.53 -31.33 -19.57
N ARG A 604 40.55 -32.57 -20.07
CA ARG A 604 39.78 -33.73 -19.59
C ARG A 604 40.39 -34.33 -18.30
N PRO A 605 39.61 -34.60 -17.24
CA PRO A 605 40.02 -35.50 -16.16
C PRO A 605 39.97 -36.98 -16.61
N MET A 606 40.97 -37.77 -16.18
CA MET A 606 41.07 -39.21 -16.44
C MET A 606 39.99 -40.02 -15.68
N PRO A 607 39.42 -41.07 -16.30
CA PRO A 607 38.42 -41.93 -15.66
C PRO A 607 39.06 -43.09 -14.87
N PRO A 608 38.46 -43.51 -13.74
CA PRO A 608 38.88 -44.70 -13.01
C PRO A 608 38.36 -46.00 -13.66
N SER A 609 39.10 -47.08 -13.43
CA SER A 609 38.93 -48.42 -14.03
C SER A 609 37.60 -49.10 -13.69
N PRO A 610 37.04 -49.93 -14.60
CA PRO A 610 35.71 -50.53 -14.43
C PRO A 610 35.74 -51.82 -13.60
N GLN A 611 34.83 -51.92 -12.63
CA GLN A 611 34.42 -53.17 -11.99
C GLN A 611 33.25 -53.81 -12.76
N SER A 612 33.27 -55.14 -12.85
CA SER A 612 32.33 -56.00 -13.56
C SER A 612 30.92 -56.03 -12.94
N PRO A 613 29.83 -56.01 -13.73
CA PRO A 613 28.47 -56.21 -13.23
C PRO A 613 28.06 -57.70 -13.16
N PRO A 614 27.12 -58.07 -12.26
CA PRO A 614 26.54 -59.41 -12.15
C PRO A 614 25.51 -59.72 -13.27
N PRO A 615 25.18 -61.01 -13.50
CA PRO A 615 24.36 -61.45 -14.63
C PRO A 615 22.87 -61.10 -14.49
N SER A 616 22.24 -60.81 -15.63
CA SER A 616 20.84 -60.41 -15.75
C SER A 616 19.85 -61.59 -15.65
N PRO A 617 18.64 -61.39 -15.08
CA PRO A 617 17.56 -62.39 -15.09
C PRO A 617 16.94 -62.58 -16.50
N PRO A 618 16.30 -63.73 -16.78
CA PRO A 618 15.71 -64.02 -18.09
C PRO A 618 14.45 -63.19 -18.37
N ASN A 619 14.31 -62.76 -19.62
CA ASN A 619 13.15 -62.02 -20.13
C ASN A 619 11.86 -62.85 -20.04
N PRO A 620 10.72 -62.26 -19.60
CA PRO A 620 9.42 -62.87 -19.73
C PRO A 620 8.97 -62.96 -21.20
N PRO A 621 8.16 -63.97 -21.57
CA PRO A 621 7.72 -64.17 -22.94
C PRO A 621 6.85 -63.01 -23.45
N SER A 622 7.06 -62.66 -24.73
CA SER A 622 6.23 -61.69 -25.44
C SER A 622 4.78 -62.18 -25.55
N PRO A 623 3.77 -61.36 -25.20
CA PRO A 623 2.38 -61.71 -25.44
C PRO A 623 2.06 -61.74 -26.94
N MET A 624 1.32 -62.77 -27.34
CA MET A 624 0.81 -63.02 -28.70
C MET A 624 -0.11 -61.87 -29.17
N PRO A 625 -0.11 -61.50 -30.46
CA PRO A 625 -1.00 -60.45 -30.99
C PRO A 625 -2.46 -60.95 -31.06
N PRO A 626 -3.45 -60.13 -30.69
CA PRO A 626 -4.86 -60.51 -30.80
C PRO A 626 -5.37 -60.45 -32.24
N SER A 627 -6.13 -61.46 -32.65
CA SER A 627 -6.87 -61.52 -33.92
C SER A 627 -7.89 -60.38 -34.05
N PRO A 628 -8.19 -59.89 -35.27
CA PRO A 628 -9.10 -58.78 -35.50
C PRO A 628 -10.55 -59.17 -35.17
N ARG A 629 -11.19 -58.39 -34.28
CA ARG A 629 -12.64 -58.47 -33.99
C ARG A 629 -13.43 -57.58 -34.94
N SER A 630 -14.53 -58.12 -35.44
CA SER A 630 -15.54 -57.48 -36.29
C SER A 630 -16.22 -56.28 -35.60
N PRO A 631 -16.68 -55.27 -36.35
CA PRO A 631 -17.31 -54.06 -35.81
C PRO A 631 -18.73 -54.33 -35.24
N PRO A 632 -19.21 -53.51 -34.29
CA PRO A 632 -20.56 -53.64 -33.72
C PRO A 632 -21.65 -53.22 -34.73
N PRO A 633 -22.87 -53.79 -34.63
CA PRO A 633 -23.97 -53.45 -35.53
C PRO A 633 -24.50 -52.03 -35.26
N SER A 634 -24.82 -51.33 -36.35
CA SER A 634 -25.37 -49.96 -36.36
C SER A 634 -26.76 -49.90 -35.69
N PRO A 635 -27.12 -48.79 -35.01
CA PRO A 635 -28.50 -48.56 -34.56
C PRO A 635 -29.46 -48.48 -35.76
N PRO A 636 -30.72 -48.90 -35.62
CA PRO A 636 -31.69 -48.86 -36.71
C PRO A 636 -31.97 -47.41 -37.12
N ASN A 637 -31.87 -47.13 -38.43
CA ASN A 637 -32.26 -45.85 -39.00
C ASN A 637 -33.75 -45.57 -38.70
N PRO A 638 -34.12 -44.33 -38.33
CA PRO A 638 -35.52 -43.91 -38.40
C PRO A 638 -36.04 -44.08 -39.84
N PRO A 639 -37.33 -44.41 -40.03
CA PRO A 639 -37.89 -44.58 -41.36
C PRO A 639 -37.64 -43.33 -42.21
N SER A 640 -37.16 -43.55 -43.43
CA SER A 640 -37.01 -42.48 -44.42
C SER A 640 -38.36 -41.80 -44.63
N PRO A 641 -38.45 -40.46 -44.57
CA PRO A 641 -39.66 -39.77 -44.98
C PRO A 641 -39.92 -40.10 -46.44
N ILE A 642 -41.14 -40.55 -46.71
CA ILE A 642 -41.70 -40.73 -48.05
C ILE A 642 -41.45 -39.45 -48.86
N PRO A 643 -40.99 -39.52 -50.11
CA PRO A 643 -40.86 -38.33 -50.95
C PRO A 643 -42.24 -37.69 -51.07
N PRO A 644 -42.43 -36.41 -50.66
CA PRO A 644 -43.67 -35.74 -51.02
C PRO A 644 -43.72 -35.70 -52.54
N THR A 645 -44.83 -36.19 -53.08
CA THR A 645 -45.24 -35.93 -54.46
C THR A 645 -45.09 -34.43 -54.75
N PRO A 646 -44.77 -34.02 -56.00
CA PRO A 646 -44.70 -32.62 -56.36
C PRO A 646 -46.06 -31.98 -56.10
N ARG A 647 -46.20 -31.27 -54.98
CA ARG A 647 -47.35 -30.42 -54.72
C ARG A 647 -47.20 -29.21 -55.63
N SER A 648 -48.22 -28.99 -56.44
CA SER A 648 -48.41 -27.79 -57.25
C SER A 648 -48.11 -26.54 -56.43
N PRO A 649 -47.49 -25.50 -57.05
CA PRO A 649 -47.20 -24.26 -56.36
C PRO A 649 -48.49 -23.68 -55.76
N PRO A 650 -48.47 -23.20 -54.51
CA PRO A 650 -49.62 -22.53 -53.92
C PRO A 650 -49.94 -21.27 -54.74
N PRO A 651 -51.23 -20.97 -54.98
CA PRO A 651 -51.60 -19.72 -55.64
C PRO A 651 -51.07 -18.54 -54.84
N SER A 652 -50.59 -17.53 -55.57
CA SER A 652 -50.09 -16.27 -55.02
C SER A 652 -51.09 -15.68 -54.02
N PRO A 653 -50.63 -15.10 -52.90
CA PRO A 653 -51.53 -14.40 -51.98
C PRO A 653 -52.27 -13.30 -52.77
N PRO A 654 -53.59 -13.14 -52.59
CA PRO A 654 -54.29 -12.00 -53.18
C PRO A 654 -53.69 -10.73 -52.59
N ASN A 655 -53.41 -9.76 -53.47
CA ASN A 655 -52.91 -8.44 -53.08
C ASN A 655 -53.76 -7.88 -51.92
N PRO A 656 -53.14 -7.32 -50.86
CA PRO A 656 -53.89 -6.60 -49.85
C PRO A 656 -54.70 -5.48 -50.53
N PRO A 657 -55.98 -5.27 -50.16
CA PRO A 657 -56.77 -4.18 -50.71
C PRO A 657 -56.05 -2.87 -50.46
N SER A 658 -55.94 -2.03 -51.49
CA SER A 658 -55.45 -0.66 -51.35
C SER A 658 -56.22 0.02 -50.20
N PRO A 659 -55.55 0.62 -49.21
CA PRO A 659 -56.25 1.30 -48.14
C PRO A 659 -57.05 2.46 -48.75
N MET A 660 -58.38 2.42 -48.56
CA MET A 660 -59.24 3.55 -48.88
C MET A 660 -58.76 4.79 -48.13
N PRO A 661 -58.74 5.97 -48.78
CA PRO A 661 -58.44 7.21 -48.09
C PRO A 661 -59.54 7.47 -47.04
N PRO A 662 -59.20 7.68 -45.75
CA PRO A 662 -60.21 8.01 -44.77
C PRO A 662 -60.81 9.38 -45.10
N SER A 663 -62.13 9.41 -45.26
CA SER A 663 -62.89 10.65 -45.34
C SER A 663 -62.78 11.42 -44.02
N PRO A 664 -62.75 12.76 -44.06
CA PRO A 664 -62.31 13.60 -42.94
C PRO A 664 -63.35 13.57 -41.81
N ARG A 665 -62.92 13.11 -40.63
CA ARG A 665 -63.72 13.24 -39.41
C ARG A 665 -63.28 14.48 -38.64
N SER A 666 -64.30 15.23 -38.22
CA SER A 666 -64.29 16.55 -37.59
C SER A 666 -63.36 16.67 -36.38
N PRO A 667 -62.76 17.86 -36.15
CA PRO A 667 -61.80 18.05 -35.07
C PRO A 667 -62.50 18.05 -33.71
N SER A 668 -62.11 17.13 -32.82
CA SER A 668 -62.42 17.18 -31.40
C SER A 668 -61.32 17.97 -30.67
N PRO A 669 -61.64 18.76 -29.64
CA PRO A 669 -60.88 19.94 -29.24
C PRO A 669 -59.56 19.59 -28.54
N SER A 670 -58.55 20.39 -28.85
CA SER A 670 -57.19 20.28 -28.32
C SER A 670 -57.16 20.42 -26.78
N PRO A 671 -56.31 19.66 -26.07
CA PRO A 671 -56.06 19.87 -24.65
C PRO A 671 -55.44 21.26 -24.42
N PRO A 672 -55.71 21.91 -23.28
CA PRO A 672 -55.14 23.23 -23.00
C PRO A 672 -53.63 23.12 -22.87
N ASN A 673 -52.91 23.97 -23.61
CA ASN A 673 -51.46 24.05 -23.57
C ASN A 673 -50.98 24.34 -22.13
N PRO A 674 -49.89 23.69 -21.67
CA PRO A 674 -49.21 24.11 -20.46
C PRO A 674 -48.70 25.56 -20.63
N PRO A 675 -48.66 26.36 -19.56
CA PRO A 675 -48.28 27.76 -19.65
C PRO A 675 -46.88 27.89 -20.27
N SER A 676 -46.76 28.74 -21.28
CA SER A 676 -45.47 29.08 -21.86
C SER A 676 -44.54 29.59 -20.76
N PRO A 677 -43.29 29.12 -20.68
CA PRO A 677 -42.32 29.70 -19.76
C PRO A 677 -42.19 31.18 -20.10
N MET A 678 -42.29 32.04 -19.07
CA MET A 678 -42.09 33.48 -19.22
C MET A 678 -40.76 33.72 -19.96
N PRO A 679 -40.75 34.63 -20.95
CA PRO A 679 -39.50 35.06 -21.54
C PRO A 679 -38.64 35.67 -20.42
N PRO A 680 -37.36 35.31 -20.32
CA PRO A 680 -36.48 35.95 -19.35
C PRO A 680 -36.47 37.45 -19.64
N SER A 681 -36.70 38.24 -18.59
CA SER A 681 -36.50 39.69 -18.62
C SER A 681 -35.17 40.00 -19.31
N PRO A 682 -35.10 41.03 -20.17
CA PRO A 682 -33.83 41.41 -20.80
C PRO A 682 -32.86 41.78 -19.68
N TRP A 683 -31.86 40.92 -19.48
CA TRP A 683 -30.73 41.23 -18.63
C TRP A 683 -30.01 42.42 -19.29
N SER A 684 -29.89 43.50 -18.53
CA SER A 684 -29.01 44.62 -18.88
C SER A 684 -27.65 44.06 -19.26
N PRO A 685 -27.03 44.55 -20.35
CA PRO A 685 -25.69 44.11 -20.70
C PRO A 685 -24.74 44.38 -19.53
N PRO A 686 -23.85 43.43 -19.19
CA PRO A 686 -22.86 43.65 -18.16
C PRO A 686 -22.04 44.91 -18.53
N PRO A 687 -21.67 45.75 -17.55
CA PRO A 687 -20.85 46.92 -17.81
C PRO A 687 -19.56 46.45 -18.49
N SER A 688 -19.20 47.14 -19.58
CA SER A 688 -17.98 46.89 -20.33
C SER A 688 -16.78 46.80 -19.37
N PRO A 689 -15.86 45.85 -19.57
CA PRO A 689 -14.60 45.83 -18.82
C PRO A 689 -13.95 47.22 -18.93
N PRO A 690 -13.38 47.78 -17.84
CA PRO A 690 -12.64 49.01 -17.95
C PRO A 690 -11.54 48.82 -19.00
N ASN A 691 -11.46 49.76 -19.95
CA ASN A 691 -10.42 49.74 -20.98
C ASN A 691 -9.06 49.54 -20.31
N PRO A 692 -8.21 48.64 -20.83
CA PRO A 692 -6.82 48.58 -20.38
C PRO A 692 -6.21 49.98 -20.53
N PRO A 693 -5.47 50.47 -19.53
CA PRO A 693 -4.84 51.78 -19.62
C PRO A 693 -3.95 51.80 -20.86
N SER A 694 -4.07 52.88 -21.65
CA SER A 694 -3.26 53.12 -22.83
C SER A 694 -1.78 52.89 -22.52
N PRO A 695 -1.01 52.23 -23.41
CA PRO A 695 0.42 52.04 -23.19
C PRO A 695 1.07 53.42 -23.05
N MET A 696 1.77 53.65 -21.93
CA MET A 696 2.59 54.84 -21.76
C MET A 696 3.58 54.93 -22.92
N PRO A 697 3.80 56.13 -23.50
CA PRO A 697 4.85 56.32 -24.47
C PRO A 697 6.21 55.99 -23.82
N PRO A 698 7.14 55.34 -24.55
CA PRO A 698 8.43 54.98 -24.00
C PRO A 698 9.17 56.24 -23.56
N SER A 699 9.60 56.25 -22.29
CA SER A 699 10.52 57.26 -21.77
C SER A 699 11.80 57.30 -22.60
N PRO A 700 12.40 58.47 -22.84
CA PRO A 700 13.65 58.59 -23.59
C PRO A 700 14.80 57.86 -22.86
N PRO A 701 15.79 57.31 -23.59
CA PRO A 701 16.85 56.53 -22.99
C PRO A 701 17.77 57.39 -22.12
N SER A 702 17.86 57.04 -20.84
CA SER A 702 18.88 57.51 -19.92
C SER A 702 20.27 56.96 -20.29
N PRO A 703 21.37 57.70 -20.04
CA PRO A 703 22.71 57.37 -20.53
C PRO A 703 23.30 56.10 -19.88
N PRO A 704 24.29 55.45 -20.54
CA PRO A 704 24.79 54.15 -20.13
C PRO A 704 25.56 54.22 -18.80
N PHE A 705 25.06 53.50 -17.79
CA PHE A 705 25.78 53.22 -16.55
C PHE A 705 26.74 52.04 -16.73
N LYS A 706 27.99 52.24 -16.32
CA LYS A 706 29.05 51.21 -16.24
C LYS A 706 28.58 50.02 -15.39
N PRO A 707 28.83 48.76 -15.81
CA PRO A 707 28.40 47.59 -15.05
C PRO A 707 29.17 47.47 -13.73
N LYS A 708 28.42 47.46 -12.63
CA LYS A 708 28.87 47.07 -11.29
C LYS A 708 28.76 45.53 -11.16
N PRO A 709 29.70 44.84 -10.51
CA PRO A 709 29.70 43.38 -10.43
C PRO A 709 28.41 42.82 -9.78
N LEU A 710 27.84 41.79 -10.40
CA LEU A 710 26.65 41.09 -9.91
C LEU A 710 26.89 40.44 -8.55
N THR A 711 26.02 40.78 -7.60
CA THR A 711 25.93 40.17 -6.27
C THR A 711 25.03 38.92 -6.38
N PRO A 712 25.29 37.82 -5.63
CA PRO A 712 24.51 36.59 -5.76
C PRO A 712 23.03 36.80 -5.40
N LEU A 713 22.15 36.10 -6.13
CA LEU A 713 20.70 36.09 -5.91
C LEU A 713 20.39 35.57 -4.49
N PRO A 714 19.61 36.29 -3.65
CA PRO A 714 19.29 35.82 -2.31
C PRO A 714 18.33 34.63 -2.36
N SER A 715 18.66 33.60 -1.59
CA SER A 715 17.81 32.45 -1.25
C SER A 715 16.41 32.91 -0.82
N LEU A 716 15.36 32.44 -1.49
CA LEU A 716 13.96 32.66 -1.11
C LEU A 716 13.59 31.77 0.08
N THR A 717 14.09 32.06 1.28
CA THR A 717 13.55 31.44 2.50
C THR A 717 12.22 32.10 2.86
N PRO A 718 11.12 31.34 3.02
CA PRO A 718 9.82 31.92 3.31
C PRO A 718 9.81 32.63 4.67
N SER A 719 9.24 33.83 4.69
CA SER A 719 8.94 34.58 5.91
C SER A 719 7.89 33.84 6.75
N CYS A 720 7.98 33.97 8.07
CA CYS A 720 6.95 33.49 8.98
C CYS A 720 5.62 34.24 8.77
N ILE A 721 4.51 33.55 9.02
CA ILE A 721 3.17 34.14 9.02
C ILE A 721 2.85 34.61 10.44
N GLU A 722 2.44 35.88 10.56
CA GLU A 722 1.90 36.43 11.79
C GLU A 722 0.51 35.84 12.03
N LEU A 723 0.36 35.06 13.10
CA LEU A 723 -0.91 34.48 13.51
C LEU A 723 -1.76 35.51 14.26
N ALA A 724 -1.13 36.25 15.17
CA ALA A 724 -1.83 37.27 15.94
C ALA A 724 -0.89 38.21 16.70
N ASN A 725 -1.44 39.36 17.14
CA ASN A 725 -0.75 40.26 18.05
C ASN A 725 -0.66 39.67 19.47
N ALA A 726 0.41 40.01 20.20
CA ALA A 726 0.53 39.69 21.62
C ALA A 726 -0.66 40.19 22.46
N THR A 727 -1.38 41.24 22.06
CA THR A 727 -2.40 41.90 22.91
C THR A 727 -3.86 41.56 22.58
N THR A 728 -4.20 41.00 21.41
CA THR A 728 -5.60 40.96 20.92
C THR A 728 -6.12 39.60 20.49
N SER A 729 -5.42 38.50 20.80
CA SER A 729 -5.77 37.18 20.29
C SER A 729 -6.33 36.25 21.36
N VAL A 730 -6.89 35.12 20.94
CA VAL A 730 -7.17 33.97 21.83
C VAL A 730 -5.87 33.49 22.52
N TRP A 731 -4.71 33.94 22.04
CA TRP A 731 -3.35 33.76 22.56
C TRP A 731 -2.76 35.00 23.27
N GLY A 732 -3.58 36.01 23.57
CA GLY A 732 -3.11 37.29 24.08
C GLY A 732 -2.41 37.16 25.43
N THR A 733 -1.45 38.05 25.69
CA THR A 733 -0.75 38.20 26.97
C THR A 733 -1.70 38.54 28.13
N ALA A 734 -2.91 39.00 27.82
CA ALA A 734 -3.99 39.26 28.78
C ALA A 734 -4.40 38.00 29.58
N ASN A 735 -4.23 36.79 29.03
CA ASN A 735 -4.54 35.52 29.72
C ASN A 735 -3.34 34.96 30.52
N ILE A 736 -2.19 35.64 30.52
CA ILE A 736 -1.00 35.25 31.31
C ILE A 736 -1.16 35.65 32.80
N GLY A 737 -2.30 36.27 33.15
CA GLY A 737 -2.65 36.72 34.49
C GLY A 737 -1.98 38.06 34.86
N PRO A 738 -2.58 38.87 35.73
CA PRO A 738 -1.95 40.07 36.24
C PRO A 738 -0.64 39.71 36.96
N GLY A 739 0.48 40.31 36.55
CA GLY A 739 1.78 40.19 37.22
C GLY A 739 2.88 39.38 36.53
N LYS A 740 2.71 38.94 35.28
CA LYS A 740 3.78 38.22 34.53
C LYS A 740 4.46 39.12 33.48
N PRO A 741 5.82 39.20 33.46
CA PRO A 741 6.55 40.22 32.70
C PRO A 741 6.96 39.75 31.29
N PHE A 742 6.02 39.77 30.34
CA PHE A 742 6.38 39.84 28.91
C PHE A 742 6.18 41.29 28.46
N ASN A 743 7.24 42.10 28.56
CA ASN A 743 7.15 43.56 28.42
C ASN A 743 7.05 44.03 26.96
N ASP A 744 7.40 43.18 26.00
CA ASP A 744 7.37 43.54 24.57
C ASP A 744 5.98 43.27 23.96
N ILE A 745 5.08 44.24 24.13
CA ILE A 745 3.71 44.18 23.61
C ILE A 745 3.62 44.20 22.08
N GLN A 746 4.71 44.48 21.36
CA GLN A 746 4.70 44.54 19.90
C GLN A 746 5.13 43.23 19.26
N ALA A 747 5.65 42.27 20.02
CA ALA A 747 5.92 40.93 19.53
C ALA A 747 4.62 40.26 19.02
N LYS A 748 4.76 39.41 18.00
CA LYS A 748 3.65 38.70 17.36
C LYS A 748 3.81 37.21 17.55
N TRP A 749 2.70 36.50 17.67
CA TRP A 749 2.69 35.06 17.50
C TRP A 749 2.96 34.75 16.03
N ILE A 750 3.98 33.96 15.76
CA ILE A 750 4.35 33.58 14.39
C ILE A 750 4.43 32.06 14.24
N TRP A 751 4.15 31.59 13.03
CA TRP A 751 4.30 30.19 12.64
C TRP A 751 4.53 30.05 11.13
N SER A 752 4.65 28.81 10.65
CA SER A 752 4.88 28.49 9.25
C SER A 752 3.66 28.56 8.34
N HIS A 753 2.43 28.56 8.88
CA HIS A 753 1.20 28.60 8.10
C HIS A 753 0.05 29.25 8.88
N ALA A 754 -0.93 29.82 8.16
CA ALA A 754 -1.99 30.66 8.73
C ALA A 754 -3.08 29.91 9.54
N GLY A 755 -3.12 28.56 9.51
CA GLY A 755 -4.11 27.74 10.24
C GLY A 755 -3.62 27.22 11.59
N ALA A 756 -2.39 27.55 11.98
CA ALA A 756 -1.72 26.97 13.12
C ALA A 756 -2.43 27.22 14.46
N ASP A 757 -3.20 28.29 14.56
CA ASP A 757 -4.05 28.66 15.70
C ASP A 757 -5.38 27.89 15.74
N LEU A 758 -5.77 27.22 14.65
CA LEU A 758 -6.97 26.38 14.55
C LEU A 758 -6.70 24.90 14.79
N GLY A 759 -5.46 24.53 15.17
CA GLY A 759 -5.10 23.15 15.47
C GLY A 759 -4.55 22.36 14.28
N THR A 760 -4.25 23.02 13.15
CA THR A 760 -3.70 22.36 11.96
C THR A 760 -2.19 22.06 12.06
N SER A 761 -1.53 22.51 13.14
CA SER A 761 -0.09 22.32 13.37
C SER A 761 0.29 20.96 13.96
N SER A 762 -0.61 19.99 13.90
CA SER A 762 -0.42 18.71 14.60
C SER A 762 0.86 18.00 14.14
N GLY A 763 1.82 17.81 15.05
CA GLY A 763 3.10 17.14 14.76
C GLY A 763 4.06 17.90 13.84
N VAL A 764 3.79 19.17 13.52
CA VAL A 764 4.65 19.97 12.63
C VAL A 764 5.82 20.57 13.41
N ARG A 765 7.06 20.28 12.98
CA ARG A 765 8.27 20.97 13.43
C ARG A 765 8.54 22.18 12.54
N THR A 766 8.67 23.35 13.14
CA THR A 766 9.00 24.59 12.43
C THR A 766 10.25 25.21 13.03
N THR A 767 11.29 25.39 12.20
CA THR A 767 12.47 26.17 12.56
C THR A 767 12.20 27.64 12.28
N ILE A 768 12.25 28.45 13.33
CA ILE A 768 11.93 29.88 13.31
C ILE A 768 13.20 30.64 13.67
N SER A 769 13.75 31.44 12.76
CA SER A 769 15.06 32.07 12.96
C SER A 769 15.09 33.55 12.60
N THR A 770 16.05 34.25 13.20
CA THR A 770 16.38 35.65 12.93
C THR A 770 17.86 35.91 13.15
N THR A 771 18.35 37.02 12.61
CA THR A 771 19.73 37.48 12.86
C THR A 771 19.73 38.77 13.66
N VAL A 772 20.64 38.87 14.62
CA VAL A 772 20.78 40.00 15.55
C VAL A 772 22.21 40.51 15.48
N LYS A 773 22.38 41.77 15.11
CA LYS A 773 23.70 42.42 15.09
C LYS A 773 23.95 43.13 16.41
N VAL A 774 25.10 42.88 17.03
CA VAL A 774 25.57 43.61 18.22
C VAL A 774 26.99 44.11 17.99
N GLU A 775 27.28 45.33 18.44
CA GLU A 775 28.58 45.97 18.18
C GLU A 775 29.66 45.48 19.15
N GLN A 776 29.30 45.19 20.40
CA GLN A 776 30.23 44.78 21.44
C GLN A 776 30.19 43.27 21.66
N ALA A 777 31.38 42.66 21.78
CA ALA A 777 31.50 41.27 22.15
C ALA A 777 31.00 41.05 23.59
N SER A 778 30.42 39.88 23.85
CA SER A 778 29.89 39.51 25.16
C SER A 778 28.70 40.38 25.61
N THR A 779 27.95 40.94 24.67
CA THR A 779 26.70 41.66 24.97
C THR A 779 25.73 40.69 25.63
N ARG A 780 25.37 40.95 26.88
CA ARG A 780 24.37 40.16 27.61
C ARG A 780 22.96 40.55 27.14
N ALA A 781 22.12 39.56 26.89
CA ALA A 781 20.75 39.74 26.43
C ALA A 781 19.80 38.84 27.23
N LEU A 782 18.53 39.20 27.26
CA LEU A 782 17.44 38.44 27.88
C LEU A 782 16.47 37.99 26.80
N LEU A 783 16.32 36.69 26.61
CA LEU A 783 15.30 36.11 25.73
C LEU A 783 14.06 35.76 26.56
N HIS A 784 12.97 36.48 26.31
CA HIS A 784 11.63 36.13 26.74
C HIS A 784 10.99 35.30 25.65
N LEU A 785 10.53 34.09 25.96
CA LEU A 785 10.03 33.15 24.96
C LEU A 785 8.82 32.38 25.48
N ILE A 786 7.80 32.30 24.63
CA ILE A 786 6.59 31.52 24.85
C ILE A 786 6.38 30.65 23.61
N VAL A 787 6.12 29.36 23.83
CA VAL A 787 5.97 28.37 22.75
C VAL A 787 4.79 27.44 23.03
N GLU A 788 4.13 26.98 21.96
CA GLU A 788 3.10 25.93 22.00
C GLU A 788 3.51 24.82 21.02
N ASN A 789 3.89 23.61 21.45
CA ASN A 789 3.94 23.05 22.81
C ASN A 789 5.36 22.93 23.38
N PHE A 790 6.39 22.84 22.56
CA PHE A 790 7.76 22.73 23.03
C PHE A 790 8.70 23.35 22.00
N ALA A 791 9.87 23.78 22.44
CA ALA A 791 10.89 24.30 21.53
C ALA A 791 12.32 24.10 22.02
N ASP A 792 13.22 23.90 21.06
CA ASP A 792 14.66 23.91 21.26
C ASP A 792 15.21 25.26 20.78
N VAL A 793 15.97 25.94 21.63
CA VAL A 793 16.50 27.29 21.36
C VAL A 793 17.98 27.20 21.07
N PHE A 794 18.42 27.74 19.93
CA PHE A 794 19.80 27.74 19.48
C PHE A 794 20.31 29.18 19.29
N LEU A 795 21.58 29.39 19.64
CA LEU A 795 22.32 30.62 19.37
C LEU A 795 23.57 30.26 18.57
N ASN A 796 23.71 30.82 17.38
CA ASN A 796 24.80 30.53 16.44
C ASN A 796 24.95 29.03 16.16
N GLY A 797 23.82 28.31 16.07
CA GLY A 797 23.78 26.86 15.85
C GLY A 797 24.03 26.00 17.10
N ILE A 798 24.29 26.60 18.26
CA ILE A 798 24.52 25.88 19.51
C ILE A 798 23.23 25.85 20.32
N LEU A 799 22.78 24.66 20.72
CA LEU A 799 21.62 24.49 21.60
C LEU A 799 21.88 25.16 22.95
N VAL A 800 21.04 26.12 23.31
CA VAL A 800 21.10 26.86 24.57
C VAL A 800 20.21 26.22 25.62
N THR A 801 18.96 25.91 25.27
CA THR A 801 17.99 25.32 26.20
C THR A 801 16.86 24.63 25.45
N ARG A 802 16.13 23.76 26.16
CA ARG A 802 14.85 23.20 25.74
C ARG A 802 13.74 23.72 26.62
N LEU A 803 12.66 24.14 26.01
CA LEU A 803 11.50 24.70 26.69
C LEU A 803 10.29 23.81 26.43
N GLN A 804 9.62 23.42 27.50
CA GLN A 804 8.29 22.86 27.43
C GLN A 804 7.30 24.00 27.72
N GLY A 805 6.37 24.19 26.80
CA GLY A 805 5.31 25.17 26.85
C GLY A 805 3.94 24.52 26.77
N GLY A 806 2.92 25.35 26.76
CA GLY A 806 1.54 24.89 26.85
C GLY A 806 0.65 26.02 27.31
N TRP A 807 -0.23 26.49 26.43
CA TRP A 807 -1.24 27.51 26.71
C TRP A 807 -2.09 27.10 27.93
N ARG A 808 -2.26 25.79 28.12
CA ARG A 808 -3.02 25.20 29.24
C ARG A 808 -2.20 24.99 30.52
N THR A 809 -0.88 24.81 30.44
CA THR A 809 -0.07 24.46 31.63
C THR A 809 0.40 25.67 32.42
N GLN A 810 0.21 26.89 31.90
CA GLN A 810 0.78 28.14 32.46
C GLN A 810 2.31 28.09 32.65
N GLU A 811 2.98 27.08 32.07
CA GLU A 811 4.42 26.91 32.07
C GLU A 811 5.01 27.75 30.94
N TYR A 812 5.03 29.06 31.17
CA TYR A 812 5.91 29.97 30.45
C TYR A 812 7.31 29.86 31.08
N THR A 813 8.37 30.24 30.36
CA THR A 813 9.64 30.55 31.03
C THR A 813 9.42 31.74 31.95
N ASN A 814 9.04 31.50 33.20
CA ASN A 814 8.88 32.56 34.21
C ASN A 814 10.21 33.30 34.47
N ARG A 815 11.34 32.82 33.94
CA ARG A 815 12.65 33.47 33.98
C ARG A 815 13.16 33.69 32.55
N PRO A 816 13.48 34.93 32.15
CA PRO A 816 14.11 35.16 30.85
C PRO A 816 15.44 34.41 30.76
N LEU A 817 15.69 33.84 29.58
CA LEU A 817 16.93 33.13 29.31
C LEU A 817 18.06 34.13 29.07
N GLN A 818 19.13 34.05 29.85
CA GLN A 818 20.30 34.90 29.65
C GLN A 818 21.13 34.38 28.50
N LEU A 819 21.34 35.20 27.49
CA LEU A 819 22.18 34.91 26.33
C LEU A 819 23.41 35.82 26.33
N THR A 820 24.54 35.32 25.85
CA THR A 820 25.76 36.10 25.60
C THR A 820 25.99 36.15 24.10
N LEU A 821 25.84 37.33 23.51
CA LEU A 821 25.97 37.54 22.07
C LEU A 821 27.43 37.90 21.72
N ALA A 822 27.94 37.31 20.64
CA ALA A 822 29.25 37.64 20.09
C ALA A 822 29.18 38.98 19.31
N ALA A 823 30.31 39.69 19.17
CA ALA A 823 30.35 40.87 18.31
C ALA A 823 30.00 40.49 16.87
N GLY A 824 29.24 41.34 16.18
CA GLY A 824 28.77 41.10 14.82
C GLY A 824 27.40 40.44 14.78
N THR A 825 27.19 39.59 13.77
CA THR A 825 25.88 38.97 13.48
C THR A 825 25.75 37.66 14.24
N ASN A 826 24.69 37.56 15.06
CA ASN A 826 24.32 36.35 15.76
C ASN A 826 23.04 35.77 15.16
N MET A 827 22.95 34.46 15.01
CA MET A 827 21.75 33.78 14.55
C MET A 827 21.01 33.18 15.75
N LEU A 828 19.79 33.64 15.99
CA LEU A 828 18.88 33.05 16.96
C LEU A 828 17.90 32.15 16.20
N SER A 829 17.80 30.87 16.55
CA SER A 829 16.81 29.96 15.98
C SER A 829 16.06 29.21 17.07
N VAL A 830 14.76 29.02 16.84
CA VAL A 830 13.83 28.33 17.72
C VAL A 830 13.19 27.22 16.90
N GLU A 831 13.48 25.97 17.23
CA GLU A 831 12.83 24.82 16.64
C GLU A 831 11.61 24.49 17.48
N ALA A 832 10.44 24.92 17.01
CA ALA A 832 9.19 24.76 17.74
C ALA A 832 8.35 23.64 17.15
N TYR A 833 7.60 22.97 18.02
CA TYR A 833 6.87 21.77 17.69
C TYR A 833 5.41 21.89 18.09
N GLY A 834 4.52 21.70 17.11
CA GLY A 834 3.08 21.67 17.38
C GLY A 834 2.67 20.42 18.16
N ALA A 835 1.54 20.52 18.88
CA ALA A 835 1.01 19.39 19.64
C ALA A 835 0.75 18.15 18.76
N PRO A 836 0.86 16.92 19.29
CA PRO A 836 0.68 15.71 18.49
C PRO A 836 -0.77 15.42 18.03
N TYR A 837 -1.81 16.05 18.60
CA TYR A 837 -3.22 15.77 18.27
C TYR A 837 -4.07 17.04 18.10
N GLY A 838 -4.10 17.60 16.88
CA GLY A 838 -4.99 18.70 16.53
C GLY A 838 -4.80 19.97 17.38
N GLY A 839 -3.64 20.09 18.03
CA GLY A 839 -3.34 21.21 18.89
C GLY A 839 -2.67 22.33 18.11
N ARG A 840 -2.74 23.51 18.70
CA ARG A 840 -2.26 24.72 18.06
C ARG A 840 -0.73 24.77 18.06
N GLY A 841 -0.14 25.58 17.19
CA GLY A 841 1.31 25.82 17.15
C GLY A 841 1.62 27.30 17.08
N GLY A 842 2.62 27.76 17.82
CA GLY A 842 3.01 29.16 17.82
C GLY A 842 4.29 29.45 18.61
N VAL A 843 5.00 30.51 18.20
CA VAL A 843 6.11 31.09 18.97
C VAL A 843 5.89 32.59 19.15
N LEU A 844 6.12 33.07 20.38
CA LEU A 844 6.18 34.48 20.73
C LEU A 844 7.48 34.74 21.49
N ALA A 845 8.37 35.56 20.92
CA ALA A 845 9.67 35.82 21.52
C ALA A 845 10.07 37.30 21.44
N SER A 846 10.79 37.76 22.46
CA SER A 846 11.47 39.05 22.48
C SER A 846 12.85 38.88 23.10
N LEU A 847 13.87 39.27 22.34
CA LEU A 847 15.25 39.35 22.78
C LEU A 847 15.55 40.81 23.14
N THR A 848 15.83 41.09 24.40
CA THR A 848 16.15 42.42 24.89
C THR A 848 17.60 42.50 25.38
N SER A 849 18.13 43.71 25.51
CA SER A 849 19.36 43.95 26.26
C SER A 849 19.22 43.48 27.71
N TYR A 850 20.33 43.20 28.39
CA TYR A 850 20.32 42.66 29.76
C TYR A 850 19.57 43.55 30.78
N ASP A 851 19.53 44.87 30.54
CA ASP A 851 18.77 45.83 31.36
C ASP A 851 17.27 45.90 31.01
N GLY A 852 16.82 45.13 30.01
CA GLY A 852 15.45 45.05 29.53
C GLY A 852 14.97 46.28 28.76
N ARG A 853 15.83 47.27 28.46
CA ARG A 853 15.41 48.56 27.87
C ARG A 853 15.34 48.55 26.35
N ASN A 854 16.24 47.82 25.69
CA ASN A 854 16.33 47.80 24.23
C ASN A 854 15.88 46.44 23.70
N VAL A 855 14.95 46.44 22.74
CA VAL A 855 14.57 45.21 22.02
C VAL A 855 15.54 45.00 20.86
N LEU A 856 16.32 43.95 20.94
CA LEU A 856 17.31 43.55 19.92
C LEU A 856 16.65 42.77 18.78
N ALA A 857 15.64 41.95 19.08
CA ALA A 857 14.80 41.27 18.11
C ALA A 857 13.47 40.86 18.74
N ARG A 858 12.41 40.74 17.95
CA ARG A 858 11.12 40.20 18.39
C ARG A 858 10.42 39.46 17.27
N THR A 859 9.63 38.46 17.60
CA THR A 859 8.89 37.67 16.62
C THR A 859 7.92 38.55 15.83
N SER A 860 8.02 38.49 14.51
CA SER A 860 7.17 39.13 13.51
C SER A 860 7.34 38.43 12.17
N SER A 861 6.64 38.87 11.13
CA SER A 861 6.82 38.43 9.75
C SER A 861 8.24 38.63 9.20
N SER A 862 9.10 39.39 9.89
CA SER A 862 10.50 39.55 9.52
C SER A 862 11.39 38.34 9.84
N TRP A 863 10.89 37.37 10.63
CA TRP A 863 11.61 36.13 10.91
C TRP A 863 11.40 35.13 9.79
N THR A 864 12.35 34.22 9.61
CA THR A 864 12.28 33.15 8.62
C THR A 864 11.73 31.88 9.25
N CYS A 865 10.79 31.23 8.57
CA CYS A 865 10.19 29.98 9.00
C CYS A 865 10.52 28.89 7.97
N SER A 866 11.05 27.77 8.44
CA SER A 866 11.21 26.56 7.62
C SER A 866 10.44 25.43 8.25
N VAL A 867 9.52 24.83 7.51
CA VAL A 867 8.83 23.61 7.95
C VAL A 867 9.75 22.44 7.65
N ASP A 868 10.13 21.75 8.71
CA ASP A 868 10.77 20.45 8.56
C ASP A 868 9.63 19.43 8.47
N GLN A 869 9.25 19.03 7.24
CA GLN A 869 8.15 18.07 7.04
C GLN A 869 8.48 16.67 7.60
N GLN A 870 9.69 16.46 8.13
CA GLN A 870 10.11 15.27 8.87
C GLN A 870 10.51 15.66 10.30
N GLY A 871 9.53 16.05 11.12
CA GLY A 871 9.79 16.51 12.48
C GLY A 871 10.38 15.40 13.36
N SER A 872 11.60 15.60 13.87
CA SER A 872 12.19 14.77 14.91
C SER A 872 11.61 15.13 16.29
N GLN A 873 10.84 14.26 16.94
CA GLN A 873 10.30 14.51 18.29
C GLN A 873 11.15 13.79 19.34
N ASN A 874 11.09 14.19 20.61
CA ASN A 874 11.74 13.40 21.68
C ASN A 874 11.10 12.03 21.78
N ALA A 875 11.92 10.98 21.89
CA ALA A 875 11.40 9.63 22.11
C ALA A 875 10.67 9.58 23.46
N ILE A 876 9.51 8.95 23.49
CA ILE A 876 8.71 8.87 24.71
C ILE A 876 9.21 7.69 25.52
N GLU A 877 9.53 7.93 26.79
CA GLU A 877 9.79 6.87 27.76
C GLU A 877 8.50 6.08 27.96
N VAL A 878 8.51 4.84 27.48
CA VAL A 878 7.36 3.94 27.57
C VAL A 878 7.38 3.22 28.90
N ALA A 879 8.57 2.77 29.33
CA ALA A 879 8.75 2.22 30.67
C ALA A 879 10.22 2.19 31.12
N THR A 880 10.44 2.06 32.43
CA THR A 880 11.78 1.80 32.97
C THR A 880 12.14 0.32 32.80
N ALA A 881 13.44 0.04 32.63
CA ALA A 881 13.94 -1.32 32.44
C ALA A 881 13.66 -2.28 33.62
N LEU A 882 13.26 -1.79 34.80
CA LEU A 882 13.06 -2.62 36.00
C LEU A 882 11.60 -2.86 36.39
N ASN A 883 10.65 -2.00 35.98
CA ASN A 883 9.28 -2.00 36.53
C ASN A 883 8.15 -2.22 35.50
N SER A 884 8.49 -2.72 34.31
CA SER A 884 7.51 -2.99 33.25
C SER A 884 7.26 -4.49 33.08
N THR A 885 6.15 -4.85 32.43
CA THR A 885 5.96 -6.16 31.79
C THR A 885 7.10 -6.51 30.82
N TRP A 886 7.85 -5.49 30.39
CA TRP A 886 9.07 -5.48 29.57
C TRP A 886 10.39 -5.50 30.37
N GLY A 887 10.31 -5.68 31.69
CA GLY A 887 11.45 -5.51 32.59
C GLY A 887 12.57 -6.51 32.30
N ALA A 888 13.81 -6.06 32.51
CA ALA A 888 15.02 -6.87 32.45
C ALA A 888 14.97 -8.13 33.35
N ALA A 889 14.04 -8.18 34.31
CA ALA A 889 13.75 -9.36 35.12
C ALA A 889 13.23 -10.57 34.30
N ASN A 890 12.61 -10.35 33.14
CA ASN A 890 12.18 -11.41 32.21
C ASN A 890 13.29 -11.83 31.22
N ILE A 891 14.44 -11.16 31.25
CA ILE A 891 15.63 -11.57 30.53
C ILE A 891 16.29 -12.65 31.40
N GLY A 892 15.95 -13.92 31.13
CA GLY A 892 16.31 -15.07 31.97
C GLY A 892 17.74 -15.05 32.53
N SER A 893 17.92 -15.68 33.69
CA SER A 893 19.20 -15.74 34.43
C SER A 893 20.38 -16.05 33.49
N GLY A 894 21.22 -15.05 33.21
CA GLY A 894 22.43 -15.21 32.39
C GLY A 894 22.65 -14.17 31.29
N LYS A 895 21.71 -13.25 31.00
CA LYS A 895 21.91 -12.20 29.98
C LYS A 895 21.69 -10.78 30.51
N PRO A 896 22.60 -10.19 31.32
CA PRO A 896 22.40 -8.85 31.85
C PRO A 896 22.70 -7.78 30.79
N PHE A 897 21.67 -7.08 30.34
CA PHE A 897 21.81 -5.69 29.89
C PHE A 897 22.28 -4.88 31.11
N LYS A 898 23.54 -4.42 31.12
CA LYS A 898 24.19 -3.92 32.34
C LYS A 898 23.72 -2.53 32.79
N ASP A 899 23.20 -1.73 31.87
CA ASP A 899 22.77 -0.35 32.15
C ASP A 899 21.34 -0.34 32.69
N THR A 900 21.19 -0.42 34.01
CA THR A 900 19.90 -0.42 34.70
C THR A 900 19.15 0.92 34.63
N GLN A 901 19.79 1.99 34.14
CA GLN A 901 19.17 3.31 34.01
C GLN A 901 18.65 3.58 32.59
N ALA A 902 18.93 2.71 31.62
CA ALA A 902 18.30 2.80 30.31
C ALA A 902 16.79 2.57 30.43
N LYS A 903 16.03 3.22 29.56
CA LYS A 903 14.57 3.14 29.54
C LYS A 903 14.09 2.74 28.15
N TRP A 904 12.98 2.03 28.11
CA TRP A 904 12.31 1.72 26.85
C TRP A 904 11.77 3.01 26.26
N ILE A 905 12.14 3.30 25.02
CA ILE A 905 11.68 4.48 24.28
C ILE A 905 10.94 4.07 23.00
N TRP A 906 9.95 4.87 22.60
CA TRP A 906 9.21 4.71 21.35
C TRP A 906 8.71 6.05 20.79
N ALA A 907 8.09 6.00 19.61
CA ALA A 907 7.52 7.16 18.93
C ALA A 907 6.22 7.69 19.59
N HIS A 908 5.51 6.89 20.38
CA HIS A 908 4.28 7.32 21.05
C HIS A 908 4.09 6.62 22.40
N SER A 909 3.31 7.24 23.29
CA SER A 909 2.87 6.61 24.54
C SER A 909 1.94 5.42 24.25
N GLY A 910 2.00 4.37 25.07
CA GLY A 910 1.12 3.20 24.97
C GLY A 910 1.61 2.06 24.07
N SER A 911 2.82 2.17 23.49
CA SER A 911 3.44 1.08 22.72
C SER A 911 3.79 -0.15 23.56
N ASP A 912 3.72 -0.05 24.88
CA ASP A 912 3.94 -1.12 25.85
C ASP A 912 2.74 -2.06 26.05
N VAL A 913 1.52 -1.59 25.75
CA VAL A 913 0.28 -2.32 26.11
C VAL A 913 -0.63 -2.65 24.92
N SER A 914 -0.65 -1.84 23.84
CA SER A 914 -1.39 -2.17 22.61
C SER A 914 -1.16 -1.15 21.49
N SER A 915 -1.14 -1.66 20.25
CA SER A 915 -1.22 -0.90 18.99
C SER A 915 -0.17 0.21 18.82
N SER A 916 1.10 -0.19 18.74
CA SER A 916 1.97 0.54 17.82
C SER A 916 1.63 0.05 16.40
N TYR A 917 0.86 0.86 15.67
CA TYR A 917 0.70 0.64 14.23
C TYR A 917 2.08 0.74 13.56
N PHE A 918 2.22 0.22 12.33
CA PHE A 918 3.46 0.10 11.54
C PHE A 918 4.26 1.42 11.35
N VAL A 919 4.71 2.03 12.43
CA VAL A 919 5.62 3.16 12.46
C VAL A 919 7.02 2.56 12.45
N LYS A 920 7.87 3.09 11.58
CA LYS A 920 9.29 2.71 11.51
C LYS A 920 10.16 3.86 12.03
N PRO A 921 10.09 4.20 13.33
CA PRO A 921 10.78 5.38 13.79
C PRO A 921 12.30 5.21 13.69
N VAL A 922 12.98 6.25 13.22
CA VAL A 922 14.43 6.39 13.36
C VAL A 922 14.72 7.11 14.67
N LEU A 923 15.11 6.34 15.69
CA LEU A 923 15.50 6.82 17.00
C LEU A 923 16.98 7.21 16.97
N SER A 924 17.32 8.48 17.23
CA SER A 924 18.68 9.01 17.12
C SER A 924 19.14 9.75 18.38
N THR A 925 20.45 9.77 18.61
CA THR A 925 21.09 10.59 19.66
C THR A 925 22.45 11.09 19.17
N ILE A 926 22.86 12.26 19.68
CA ILE A 926 24.14 12.90 19.37
C ILE A 926 24.96 12.97 20.65
N PHE A 927 26.23 12.59 20.59
CA PHE A 927 27.13 12.60 21.73
C PHE A 927 28.56 12.95 21.28
N VAL A 928 29.39 13.42 22.22
CA VAL A 928 30.78 13.83 21.94
C VAL A 928 31.73 12.85 22.60
N VAL A 929 32.75 12.39 21.88
CA VAL A 929 33.86 11.62 22.45
C VAL A 929 35.18 12.40 22.35
N PRO A 930 36.02 12.37 23.41
CA PRO A 930 37.22 13.20 23.49
C PRO A 930 38.35 12.74 22.57
N GLN A 931 38.33 11.48 22.15
CA GLN A 931 39.32 10.85 21.27
C GLN A 931 38.68 9.69 20.51
N ASP A 932 39.31 9.26 19.41
CA ASP A 932 38.93 8.02 18.71
C ASP A 932 38.97 6.86 19.70
N THR A 933 37.87 6.10 19.78
CA THR A 933 37.72 5.03 20.77
C THR A 933 36.75 3.97 20.27
N SER A 934 36.85 2.77 20.82
CA SER A 934 35.87 1.70 20.57
C SER A 934 34.81 1.71 21.66
N ALA A 935 33.56 1.52 21.27
CA ALA A 935 32.41 1.48 22.15
C ALA A 935 31.58 0.23 21.88
N LEU A 936 30.82 -0.21 22.88
CA LEU A 936 29.87 -1.31 22.79
C LEU A 936 28.46 -0.74 22.87
N LEU A 937 27.68 -0.95 21.82
CA LEU A 937 26.25 -0.68 21.82
C LEU A 937 25.51 -1.95 22.25
N SER A 938 24.99 -1.95 23.48
CA SER A 938 24.04 -2.97 23.93
C SER A 938 22.64 -2.48 23.60
N LEU A 939 21.84 -3.28 22.89
CA LEU A 939 20.46 -2.91 22.59
C LEU A 939 19.51 -4.10 22.69
N ILE A 940 18.26 -3.80 22.99
CA ILE A 940 17.11 -4.69 22.94
C ILE A 940 16.05 -3.96 22.12
N VAL A 941 15.48 -4.67 21.14
CA VAL A 941 14.51 -4.11 20.21
C VAL A 941 13.33 -5.06 20.06
N ASP A 942 12.14 -4.49 19.84
CA ASP A 942 10.92 -5.20 19.52
C ASP A 942 10.28 -4.53 18.28
N ASP A 943 10.38 -5.09 17.06
CA ASP A 943 10.94 -6.40 16.69
C ASP A 943 12.29 -6.32 15.97
N HIS A 944 12.65 -5.23 15.31
CA HIS A 944 13.89 -5.18 14.50
C HIS A 944 14.53 -3.80 14.50
N ALA A 945 15.86 -3.73 14.54
CA ALA A 945 16.61 -2.49 14.49
C ALA A 945 17.69 -2.51 13.40
N ASP A 946 17.72 -1.51 12.53
CA ASP A 946 18.87 -1.16 11.69
C ASP A 946 19.69 -0.06 12.39
N ILE A 947 20.97 -0.29 12.62
CA ILE A 947 21.87 0.60 13.38
C ILE A 947 22.75 1.38 12.41
N ILE A 948 22.76 2.70 12.56
CA ILE A 948 23.47 3.64 11.71
C ILE A 948 24.34 4.52 12.63
N LEU A 949 25.64 4.59 12.36
CA LEU A 949 26.61 5.43 13.08
C LEU A 949 27.19 6.46 12.11
N ASN A 950 27.07 7.75 12.43
CA ASN A 950 27.55 8.86 11.61
C ASN A 950 27.07 8.78 10.15
N GLY A 951 25.81 8.35 9.96
CA GLY A 951 25.21 8.15 8.64
C GLY A 951 25.65 6.87 7.91
N LEU A 952 26.48 6.03 8.52
CA LEU A 952 26.93 4.76 7.96
C LEU A 952 26.20 3.59 8.63
N TYR A 953 25.62 2.70 7.83
CA TYR A 953 25.02 1.47 8.33
C TYR A 953 26.10 0.57 8.97
N VAL A 954 25.82 0.10 10.19
CA VAL A 954 26.75 -0.74 10.95
C VAL A 954 26.27 -2.20 10.99
N SER A 955 25.05 -2.43 11.45
CA SER A 955 24.49 -3.78 11.66
C SER A 955 22.97 -3.70 11.78
N ALA A 956 22.30 -4.83 11.60
CA ALA A 956 20.90 -5.03 11.98
C ALA A 956 20.81 -5.97 13.18
N LEU A 957 19.70 -5.90 13.91
CA LEU A 957 19.37 -6.80 15.00
C LEU A 957 17.88 -7.16 14.93
N ASP A 958 17.58 -8.45 14.88
CA ASP A 958 16.23 -8.97 15.11
C ASP A 958 16.04 -9.25 16.60
N GLY A 959 14.88 -8.84 17.12
CA GLY A 959 14.36 -9.07 18.47
C GLY A 959 12.87 -9.42 18.42
N GLY A 960 12.22 -9.48 19.57
CA GLY A 960 10.80 -9.83 19.65
C GLY A 960 10.35 -10.17 21.07
N TYR A 961 9.15 -9.73 21.45
CA TYR A 961 8.55 -9.96 22.77
C TYR A 961 8.34 -11.45 23.13
N LEU A 962 8.02 -12.31 22.15
CA LEU A 962 7.49 -13.66 22.39
C LEU A 962 8.51 -14.81 22.41
N ALA A 963 9.81 -14.54 22.30
CA ALA A 963 10.81 -15.58 22.44
C ALA A 963 11.94 -15.06 23.32
N GLY A 964 12.52 -15.89 24.19
CA GLY A 964 13.76 -15.59 24.92
C GLY A 964 15.00 -15.32 24.03
N GLN A 965 14.79 -14.93 22.78
CA GLN A 965 15.72 -14.43 21.79
C GLN A 965 15.88 -12.91 21.91
N TYR A 966 16.10 -12.39 23.12
CA TYR A 966 16.80 -11.12 23.25
C TYR A 966 18.23 -11.34 22.74
N THR A 967 18.55 -10.79 21.59
CA THR A 967 19.89 -10.70 21.03
C THR A 967 20.66 -9.59 21.74
N ASN A 968 21.09 -9.86 22.97
CA ASN A 968 22.08 -9.03 23.66
C ASN A 968 23.48 -9.26 23.07
N ARG A 969 23.65 -9.06 21.76
CA ARG A 969 24.96 -9.04 21.11
C ARG A 969 25.42 -7.60 21.07
N PRO A 970 26.34 -7.18 21.96
CA PRO A 970 26.85 -5.83 21.91
C PRO A 970 27.52 -5.60 20.54
N VAL A 971 27.15 -4.52 19.88
CA VAL A 971 27.71 -4.13 18.58
C VAL A 971 28.94 -3.26 18.85
N LEU A 972 30.10 -3.70 18.38
CA LEU A 972 31.34 -2.92 18.51
C LEU A 972 31.30 -1.75 17.51
N LEU A 973 31.35 -0.53 18.03
CA LEU A 973 31.35 0.71 17.27
C LEU A 973 32.72 1.39 17.35
N ASN A 974 33.21 1.90 16.23
CA ASN A 974 34.43 2.72 16.18
C ASN A 974 34.02 4.19 16.16
N LEU A 975 34.11 4.86 17.32
CA LEU A 975 33.74 6.26 17.48
C LEU A 975 34.90 7.18 17.11
N LYS A 976 34.58 8.31 16.50
CA LYS A 976 35.57 9.32 16.09
C LYS A 976 35.61 10.47 17.07
N ARG A 977 36.80 11.02 17.33
CA ARG A 977 36.97 12.23 18.14
C ARG A 977 36.02 13.32 17.69
N GLY A 978 35.28 13.91 18.62
CA GLY A 978 34.28 14.94 18.36
C GLY A 978 32.86 14.40 18.38
N ILE A 979 31.98 15.03 17.59
CA ILE A 979 30.55 14.72 17.56
C ILE A 979 30.32 13.43 16.79
N ASN A 980 29.57 12.51 17.39
CA ASN A 980 29.05 11.32 16.73
C ASN A 980 27.53 11.32 16.83
N THR A 981 26.89 10.71 15.85
CA THR A 981 25.44 10.48 15.80
C THR A 981 25.21 8.99 15.68
N ILE A 982 24.35 8.44 16.53
CA ILE A 982 23.81 7.09 16.33
C ILE A 982 22.33 7.21 16.06
N SER A 983 21.87 6.46 15.06
CA SER A 983 20.48 6.35 14.64
C SER A 983 20.11 4.88 14.56
N VAL A 984 18.92 4.54 15.05
CA VAL A 984 18.38 3.19 15.09
C VAL A 984 17.02 3.24 14.45
N LEU A 985 16.91 2.72 13.23
CA LEU A 985 15.64 2.55 12.54
C LEU A 985 14.96 1.30 13.10
N VAL A 986 13.89 1.48 13.87
CA VAL A 986 13.19 0.37 14.49
C VAL A 986 11.95 0.02 13.69
N THR A 987 11.76 -1.27 13.40
CA THR A 987 10.59 -1.81 12.71
C THR A 987 9.82 -2.74 13.64
N ASN A 988 8.54 -2.46 13.83
CA ASN A 988 7.61 -3.39 14.46
C ASN A 988 7.00 -4.30 13.37
N TYR A 989 7.27 -5.60 13.43
CA TYR A 989 6.75 -6.61 12.51
C TYR A 989 5.46 -7.26 13.02
N ASN A 990 5.06 -7.03 14.26
CA ASN A 990 3.87 -7.62 14.83
C ASN A 990 2.61 -7.17 14.06
N SER A 991 1.94 -8.15 13.43
CA SER A 991 0.62 -8.03 12.78
C SER A 991 -0.38 -7.32 13.71
N PRO A 992 -1.26 -6.47 13.18
CA PRO A 992 -1.61 -5.16 13.75
C PRO A 992 -2.00 -5.24 15.23
N GLY A 993 -1.21 -4.59 16.09
CA GLY A 993 -1.55 -4.39 17.50
C GLY A 993 -0.48 -4.75 18.53
N GLY A 994 0.68 -5.26 18.10
CA GLY A 994 1.72 -5.73 19.03
C GLY A 994 2.47 -4.61 19.78
N PRO A 995 3.11 -4.98 20.90
CA PRO A 995 4.09 -4.13 21.58
C PRO A 995 5.23 -3.66 20.64
N ALA A 996 5.83 -2.50 20.91
CA ALA A 996 7.09 -2.09 20.30
C ALA A 996 7.93 -1.17 21.20
N GLY A 997 9.26 -1.26 21.08
CA GLY A 997 10.17 -0.48 21.89
C GLY A 997 11.65 -0.64 21.51
N LEU A 998 12.45 0.36 21.91
CA LEU A 998 13.91 0.30 21.90
C LEU A 998 14.47 0.54 23.29
N LEU A 999 15.39 -0.32 23.73
CA LEU A 999 16.23 -0.11 24.92
C LEU A 999 17.69 -0.19 24.47
N ALA A 1000 18.47 0.86 24.62
CA ALA A 1000 19.87 0.85 24.19
C ALA A 1000 20.79 1.60 25.17
N SER A 1001 22.02 1.13 25.28
CA SER A 1001 23.10 1.76 26.03
C SER A 1001 24.39 1.64 25.24
N LEU A 1002 25.04 2.79 25.02
CA LEU A 1002 26.32 2.91 24.34
C LEU A 1002 27.38 3.25 25.38
N SER A 1003 28.28 2.32 25.65
CA SER A 1003 29.38 2.50 26.60
C SER A 1003 30.74 2.27 25.96
N SER A 1004 31.81 2.73 26.58
CA SER A 1004 33.18 2.37 26.21
C SER A 1004 33.36 0.85 26.25
N SER A 1005 34.32 0.32 25.47
CA SER A 1005 34.53 -1.14 25.37
C SER A 1005 34.88 -1.82 26.70
N ASP A 1006 35.45 -1.07 27.65
CA ASP A 1006 35.74 -1.52 29.02
C ASP A 1006 34.54 -1.36 29.98
N GLY A 1007 33.45 -0.73 29.52
CA GLY A 1007 32.25 -0.42 30.30
C GLY A 1007 32.41 0.70 31.33
N SER A 1008 33.54 1.41 31.36
CA SER A 1008 33.82 2.45 32.37
C SER A 1008 33.02 3.74 32.14
N THR A 1009 32.67 4.05 30.89
CA THR A 1009 32.00 5.29 30.49
C THR A 1009 30.74 4.97 29.69
N VAL A 1010 29.61 5.58 30.02
CA VAL A 1010 28.39 5.52 29.20
C VAL A 1010 28.29 6.80 28.38
N TYR A 1011 28.40 6.69 27.06
CA TYR A 1011 28.33 7.82 26.12
C TYR A 1011 26.89 8.27 25.86
N SER A 1012 25.96 7.31 25.72
CA SER A 1012 24.54 7.59 25.59
C SER A 1012 23.73 6.38 26.04
N ARG A 1013 22.48 6.60 26.47
CA ARG A 1013 21.51 5.54 26.78
C ARG A 1013 20.12 6.01 26.43
N THR A 1014 19.20 5.09 26.16
CA THR A 1014 17.81 5.43 25.83
C THR A 1014 17.13 6.06 27.04
N SER A 1015 16.73 7.31 26.87
CA SER A 1015 15.92 8.11 27.79
C SER A 1015 15.18 9.15 26.97
N SER A 1016 14.07 9.69 27.49
CA SER A 1016 13.24 10.64 26.72
C SER A 1016 13.94 11.98 26.47
N SER A 1017 14.99 12.30 27.22
CA SER A 1017 15.73 13.54 27.10
C SER A 1017 16.94 13.47 26.16
N ALA A 1018 17.45 12.27 25.88
CA ALA A 1018 18.69 12.07 25.12
C ALA A 1018 18.46 11.57 23.69
N TRP A 1019 17.29 10.98 23.41
CA TRP A 1019 16.97 10.41 22.11
C TRP A 1019 15.79 11.11 21.46
N ILE A 1020 15.92 11.38 20.17
CA ILE A 1020 14.86 11.89 19.30
C ILE A 1020 14.40 10.77 18.37
N TYR A 1021 13.16 10.78 17.90
CA TYR A 1021 12.65 9.91 16.86
C TYR A 1021 12.18 10.74 15.67
N THR A 1022 12.40 10.24 14.46
CA THR A 1022 11.74 10.72 13.23
C THR A 1022 10.89 9.58 12.68
N THR A 1023 9.67 9.85 12.21
CA THR A 1023 8.74 8.83 11.69
C THR A 1023 8.81 8.69 10.18
#